data_AF-A0A9P5LBA6-F1
#
_entry.id   AF-A0A9P5LBA6-F1
#
_cell.length_a   1.000
_cell.length_b   1.000
_cell.length_c   1.000
_cell.angle_alpha   90.00
_cell.angle_beta   90.00
_cell.angle_gamma   90.00
#
_symmetry.space_group_name_H-M   'P 1'
#
loop_
_entity.id
_entity.type
_entity.pdbx_description
1 polymer ?
#
loop_
_entity_poly.entity_id
_entity_poly.type
_entity_poly.pdbx_seq_one_letter_code
_entity_poly.pdbx_strand_id
1 'polypeptide(L)'
;MGIYPGGKSTRIDSPRHLTIRHSRRAVAANRIDARRNIIQPVTVLANGQAVEEEIDPLLPGEQKLNSFWAPGIEAGPKHIISVKQTIQANGETLQLEADQAFYVDAPQFSLPDGSVHSTYPPAGYSDDHRILPHVVLTDPHLPWERLGSPRGGTNKQLKAQMKRLALGDTDTGAKASDVPRNRVPWLVVFSFAQDELRLPPEDLDGASSIFFNTSDGVIKPVKQSSTMTVNMSIDDLWKLSPNVTTPVTDKLGPSSSRGDFIFVQPDLFTSLFSTFDDEGNRVKGSGPDTSQYKYLSHVRKINGSGMALAGVEDTAVFSIVVGNRSGPLDNVIPTTMCAHLVSIEGVEAMNYPDAFESLGRTLNVLRAPDEIITPLKTSDDKIQQLVGRRLNDGYTLVKYRTQTGEATVALYRGPFTPTYVPTLDHLTKCSTSGLDLQILDKQIGIMDMTYSVAWQVGRTMALGDQAFVAALGRVRTEVHAVAAKQVKISAIKEVRDTAFRTRNDLLGDLSSMVKGLADIHLHKRVSDPVGSGPLEPQEPEGAPGRGRPSGPVFRHGGAKKRWHHKRLKRRDRPALSFDSPVFEDKYPAAALDSVRRLASSKSGDPYDETNNPQSSDWMTVLSWLVDRMFLAGVPAHCLLPDPTYLQPENLRFFHIDKNWVDALIDGALSLGNHFGTDEDRVAIKKALNDYINRTPDGMEHRIQIPAYGFYLRSDLVTMFPDLRVEIVSNDTALKAAGQDPPLGAPLLRHEIVTDGVMMAFMDRVPGSAQFSSLVLTQPAHQQRFAVGRGLEPTEIKVDIRRQYTVDQQARETDKDRHKALKQIVYAPTGDNSSDNIFIWGSQPNQNLNDLRILRLPAFADVQLKVLQEMMGKQDGTGLPYFDDDASTSALFAMQLNDPIYNLTINMAESSKAAQAIASLAPPDMGSGSPELRTINMLQAVRVKKLSAPGTEVSTAPVEGDSDDNNDNGNASHEEDTFTRHANYVPQLDALSNYLAPNVRALPLHQGPSINYLDNIPISLQRSELGARSNKDQPPGSEPASAPRFLMRVSSNLTENHSQVRLERTNLPQDLIFSIVLKQSEINQYLLMEVTVDIALGSRDEATYFLMSNYTGPGAHMLTNLRFNVIPTTFHDQNQNRYYLRIRLLPRAEKGWVIAPAVPELSFLLGLASINAPGTGSATATIQSRARYCRNPALPLEDPNVMIVDNSPLSVDVIMS
;
A
#
# COMPACT_ATOMS: atom_id res chain seq x y z
N MET A 1 59.29 4.43 -32.31
CA MET A 1 57.91 4.17 -32.76
C MET A 1 57.83 2.73 -33.23
N GLY A 2 56.87 1.96 -32.74
CA GLY A 2 56.43 0.69 -33.31
C GLY A 2 54.91 0.70 -33.32
N ILE A 3 54.34 0.95 -34.49
CA ILE A 3 52.91 0.81 -34.79
C ILE A 3 52.67 -0.71 -34.96
N TYR A 4 51.65 -1.29 -34.32
CA TYR A 4 51.25 -2.67 -34.61
C TYR A 4 49.75 -2.78 -34.93
N PRO A 5 49.40 -3.49 -36.01
CA PRO A 5 48.03 -3.84 -36.36
C PRO A 5 47.64 -5.16 -35.66
N GLY A 6 46.57 -5.10 -34.86
CA GLY A 6 45.54 -6.14 -34.73
C GLY A 6 45.91 -7.63 -34.60
N GLY A 7 46.96 -8.02 -33.84
CA GLY A 7 47.26 -9.44 -33.56
C GLY A 7 47.47 -9.72 -32.07
N LYS A 8 46.76 -10.74 -31.54
CA LYS A 8 46.90 -11.22 -30.14
C LYS A 8 48.30 -11.82 -29.92
N SER A 9 49.03 -11.34 -28.91
CA SER A 9 50.39 -11.79 -28.57
C SER A 9 50.37 -12.68 -27.32
N THR A 10 50.88 -13.91 -27.44
CA THR A 10 50.78 -14.98 -26.42
C THR A 10 52.14 -15.44 -25.85
N ARG A 11 53.21 -14.66 -25.98
CA ARG A 11 54.54 -15.01 -25.40
C ARG A 11 55.29 -13.80 -24.86
N ILE A 12 56.19 -14.08 -23.92
CA ILE A 12 57.15 -13.21 -23.23
C ILE A 12 58.01 -12.36 -24.20
N ASP A 13 58.05 -12.71 -25.49
CA ASP A 13 58.69 -11.95 -26.58
C ASP A 13 57.73 -11.00 -27.31
N SER A 14 56.80 -10.34 -26.61
CA SER A 14 55.90 -9.37 -27.26
C SER A 14 56.67 -8.11 -27.69
N PRO A 15 56.32 -7.48 -28.82
CA PRO A 15 56.97 -6.23 -29.27
C PRO A 15 56.97 -5.13 -28.21
N ARG A 16 55.98 -5.11 -27.30
CA ARG A 16 55.88 -4.23 -26.12
C ARG A 16 57.05 -4.43 -25.15
N HIS A 17 57.39 -5.67 -24.84
CA HIS A 17 58.53 -6.00 -23.97
C HIS A 17 59.87 -5.75 -24.65
N LEU A 18 60.00 -6.05 -25.94
CA LEU A 18 61.21 -5.78 -26.72
C LEU A 18 61.50 -4.28 -26.86
N THR A 19 60.49 -3.44 -27.10
CA THR A 19 60.66 -1.97 -27.18
C THR A 19 60.99 -1.36 -25.82
N ILE A 20 60.36 -1.79 -24.74
CA ILE A 20 60.68 -1.33 -23.37
C ILE A 20 62.09 -1.79 -22.96
N ARG A 21 62.48 -3.02 -23.28
CA ARG A 21 63.83 -3.54 -23.01
C ARG A 21 64.90 -2.79 -23.81
N HIS A 22 64.67 -2.56 -25.11
CA HIS A 22 65.60 -1.81 -25.97
C HIS A 22 65.72 -0.34 -25.55
N SER A 23 64.61 0.31 -25.18
CA SER A 23 64.63 1.69 -24.68
C SER A 23 65.25 1.80 -23.28
N ARG A 24 65.05 0.83 -22.37
CA ARG A 24 65.81 0.75 -21.11
C ARG A 24 67.30 0.59 -21.37
N ARG A 25 67.70 -0.26 -22.33
CA ARG A 25 69.10 -0.43 -22.75
C ARG A 25 69.69 0.87 -23.32
N ALA A 26 68.97 1.56 -24.21
CA ALA A 26 69.42 2.82 -24.80
C ALA A 26 69.51 3.96 -23.77
N VAL A 27 68.56 4.06 -22.84
CA VAL A 27 68.58 5.07 -21.77
C VAL A 27 69.64 4.75 -20.71
N ALA A 28 69.86 3.46 -20.40
CA ALA A 28 70.94 3.03 -19.51
C ALA A 28 72.31 3.33 -20.14
N ALA A 29 72.51 3.00 -21.42
CA ALA A 29 73.72 3.35 -22.16
C ALA A 29 73.97 4.88 -22.17
N ASN A 30 72.94 5.68 -22.47
CA ASN A 30 73.04 7.15 -22.45
C ASN A 30 73.30 7.72 -21.03
N ARG A 31 72.80 7.08 -19.97
CA ARG A 31 73.08 7.47 -18.57
C ARG A 31 74.48 7.05 -18.11
N ILE A 32 74.99 5.93 -18.61
CA ILE A 32 76.38 5.48 -18.39
C ILE A 32 77.34 6.45 -19.07
N ASP A 33 77.06 6.87 -20.30
CA ASP A 33 77.86 7.89 -21.00
C ASP A 33 77.76 9.27 -20.34
N ALA A 34 76.59 9.63 -19.75
CA ALA A 34 76.47 10.84 -18.94
C ALA A 34 77.21 10.76 -17.59
N ARG A 35 77.34 9.58 -16.97
CA ARG A 35 78.09 9.35 -15.72
C ARG A 35 79.60 9.18 -15.92
N ARG A 36 80.06 8.75 -17.10
CA ARG A 36 81.50 8.74 -17.46
C ARG A 36 82.17 10.11 -17.39
N ASN A 37 81.39 11.20 -17.44
CA ASN A 37 81.88 12.57 -17.30
C ASN A 37 82.01 13.06 -15.83
N ILE A 38 81.75 12.23 -14.82
CA ILE A 38 81.88 12.58 -13.40
C ILE A 38 82.79 11.55 -12.72
N ILE A 39 83.94 12.04 -12.24
CA ILE A 39 85.09 11.27 -11.71
C ILE A 39 84.72 10.48 -10.44
N GLN A 40 84.82 9.14 -10.46
CA GLN A 40 85.26 8.26 -9.34
C GLN A 40 85.52 6.81 -9.82
N PRO A 41 86.39 6.03 -9.14
CA PRO A 41 87.18 4.96 -9.76
C PRO A 41 86.43 3.62 -9.80
N VAL A 42 86.50 2.95 -10.96
CA VAL A 42 86.03 1.58 -11.17
C VAL A 42 87.17 0.61 -10.90
N THR A 43 86.98 -0.32 -9.96
CA THR A 43 87.84 -1.49 -9.76
C THR A 43 87.70 -2.46 -10.94
N VAL A 44 88.81 -2.75 -11.61
CA VAL A 44 88.90 -3.70 -12.73
C VAL A 44 89.28 -5.08 -12.18
N LEU A 45 88.47 -6.10 -12.46
CA LEU A 45 88.87 -7.52 -12.36
C LEU A 45 89.23 -8.07 -13.75
N ALA A 46 90.14 -9.04 -13.76
CA ALA A 46 91.04 -9.38 -14.87
C ALA A 46 90.45 -10.11 -16.10
N ASN A 47 89.12 -10.22 -16.25
CA ASN A 47 88.52 -11.14 -17.25
C ASN A 47 87.65 -10.50 -18.35
N GLY A 48 87.83 -9.21 -18.65
CA GLY A 48 87.47 -8.63 -19.96
C GLY A 48 86.02 -8.74 -20.47
N GLN A 49 85.05 -9.20 -19.67
CA GLN A 49 83.64 -9.23 -20.04
C GLN A 49 82.88 -8.09 -19.36
N ALA A 50 82.15 -7.32 -20.16
CA ALA A 50 81.25 -6.28 -19.67
C ALA A 50 80.02 -6.94 -19.02
N VAL A 51 79.94 -6.91 -17.69
CA VAL A 51 78.77 -7.36 -16.94
C VAL A 51 77.70 -6.25 -16.99
N GLU A 52 76.46 -6.64 -17.28
CA GLU A 52 75.27 -5.79 -17.22
C GLU A 52 75.07 -5.27 -15.80
N GLU A 53 75.60 -4.08 -15.47
CA GLU A 53 75.34 -3.46 -14.17
C GLU A 53 73.95 -2.79 -14.16
N GLU A 54 72.97 -3.54 -13.69
CA GLU A 54 71.67 -3.04 -13.25
C GLU A 54 71.85 -1.94 -12.19
N ILE A 55 71.01 -0.90 -12.21
CA ILE A 55 70.98 0.11 -11.14
C ILE A 55 70.44 -0.59 -9.88
N ASP A 56 71.31 -0.89 -8.91
CA ASP A 56 71.12 -1.83 -7.77
C ASP A 56 70.94 -3.32 -8.20
N PRO A 57 72.05 -4.07 -8.44
CA PRO A 57 71.96 -5.52 -8.58
C PRO A 57 71.72 -6.16 -7.20
N LEU A 58 70.69 -7.02 -7.10
CA LEU A 58 70.44 -7.80 -5.88
C LEU A 58 71.42 -8.97 -5.80
N LEU A 59 71.96 -9.25 -4.61
CA LEU A 59 72.78 -10.44 -4.42
C LEU A 59 71.90 -11.71 -4.46
N PRO A 60 72.46 -12.88 -4.82
CA PRO A 60 71.73 -14.15 -4.75
C PRO A 60 71.14 -14.39 -3.36
N GLY A 61 69.85 -14.71 -3.29
CA GLY A 61 69.10 -14.88 -2.03
C GLY A 61 68.48 -13.59 -1.47
N GLU A 62 68.77 -12.42 -2.04
CA GLU A 62 68.13 -11.16 -1.65
C GLU A 62 66.83 -10.92 -2.44
N GLN A 63 65.90 -10.21 -1.79
CA GLN A 63 64.68 -9.70 -2.42
C GLN A 63 64.47 -8.23 -2.10
N LYS A 64 63.94 -7.48 -3.07
CA LYS A 64 63.55 -6.07 -2.91
C LYS A 64 62.04 -5.93 -3.10
N LEU A 65 61.39 -5.28 -2.14
CA LEU A 65 59.96 -4.99 -2.19
C LEU A 65 59.77 -3.50 -2.47
N ASN A 66 59.07 -3.19 -3.55
CA ASN A 66 58.64 -1.83 -3.84
C ASN A 66 57.15 -1.72 -3.51
N SER A 67 56.74 -0.68 -2.77
CA SER A 67 55.32 -0.45 -2.45
C SER A 67 54.44 -0.31 -3.70
N PHE A 68 54.96 0.30 -4.77
CA PHE A 68 54.26 0.40 -6.04
C PHE A 68 55.24 0.56 -7.20
N TRP A 69 54.78 0.30 -8.42
CA TRP A 69 55.54 0.58 -9.64
C TRP A 69 54.62 1.12 -10.74
N ALA A 70 54.33 2.42 -10.68
CA ALA A 70 53.45 3.08 -11.63
C ALA A 70 54.16 3.42 -12.96
N PRO A 71 53.51 3.24 -14.13
CA PRO A 71 54.07 3.65 -15.41
C PRO A 71 54.15 5.18 -15.52
N GLY A 72 55.12 5.65 -16.31
CA GLY A 72 55.37 7.10 -16.47
C GLY A 72 54.35 7.85 -17.33
N ILE A 73 53.55 7.13 -18.12
CA ILE A 73 52.47 7.66 -18.95
C ILE A 73 51.22 6.83 -18.61
N GLU A 74 50.11 7.50 -18.36
CA GLU A 74 48.85 6.86 -17.97
C GLU A 74 48.11 6.30 -19.18
N ALA A 75 47.36 5.22 -18.97
CA ALA A 75 46.40 4.72 -19.94
C ALA A 75 45.31 5.76 -20.18
N GLY A 76 44.89 5.95 -21.44
CA GLY A 76 43.80 6.87 -21.72
C GLY A 76 43.73 7.43 -23.15
N PRO A 77 42.63 8.13 -23.46
CA PRO A 77 42.18 8.30 -24.84
C PRO A 77 42.77 9.49 -25.61
N LYS A 78 43.86 10.15 -25.17
CA LYS A 78 44.59 11.11 -26.02
C LYS A 78 45.83 11.65 -25.31
N HIS A 79 47.01 11.35 -25.81
CA HIS A 79 48.26 12.02 -25.44
C HIS A 79 48.78 12.80 -26.65
N ILE A 80 49.26 14.02 -26.45
CA ILE A 80 49.81 14.86 -27.52
C ILE A 80 51.30 15.07 -27.24
N ILE A 81 52.13 14.68 -28.20
CA ILE A 81 53.56 15.02 -28.22
C ILE A 81 53.69 16.31 -29.01
N SER A 82 54.09 17.39 -28.34
CA SER A 82 54.40 18.67 -28.97
C SER A 82 55.91 18.88 -29.01
N VAL A 83 56.47 19.06 -30.21
CA VAL A 83 57.88 19.38 -30.43
C VAL A 83 57.98 20.84 -30.86
N LYS A 84 58.76 21.62 -30.11
CA LYS A 84 59.12 23.00 -30.49
C LYS A 84 60.60 23.04 -30.83
N GLN A 85 60.95 23.46 -32.04
CA GLN A 85 62.33 23.64 -32.49
C GLN A 85 62.55 25.11 -32.82
N THR A 86 63.52 25.72 -32.16
CA THR A 86 63.96 27.08 -32.48
C THR A 86 65.23 27.03 -33.32
N ILE A 87 65.17 27.52 -34.56
CA ILE A 87 66.31 27.61 -35.47
C ILE A 87 66.75 29.07 -35.53
N GLN A 88 68.04 29.33 -35.30
CA GLN A 88 68.62 30.67 -35.44
C GLN A 88 69.59 30.68 -36.62
N ALA A 89 69.35 31.57 -37.58
CA ALA A 89 70.25 31.85 -38.69
C ALA A 89 70.14 33.33 -39.09
N ASN A 90 71.27 33.98 -39.38
CA ASN A 90 71.35 35.39 -39.82
C ASN A 90 70.63 36.42 -38.93
N GLY A 91 70.56 36.19 -37.61
CA GLY A 91 69.91 37.10 -36.66
C GLY A 91 68.38 36.96 -36.60
N GLU A 92 67.78 36.08 -37.41
CA GLU A 92 66.36 35.74 -37.35
C GLU A 92 66.16 34.43 -36.60
N THR A 93 65.09 34.38 -35.80
CA THR A 93 64.73 33.22 -34.97
C THR A 93 63.45 32.62 -35.51
N LEU A 94 63.51 31.42 -36.07
CA LEU A 94 62.35 30.67 -36.56
C LEU A 94 61.93 29.63 -35.52
N GLN A 95 60.66 29.66 -35.09
CA GLN A 95 60.09 28.62 -34.22
C GLN A 95 59.20 27.69 -35.05
N LEU A 96 59.55 26.41 -35.07
CA LEU A 96 58.77 25.33 -35.67
C LEU A 96 58.05 24.57 -34.56
N GLU A 97 56.75 24.34 -34.73
CA GLU A 97 55.94 23.53 -33.81
C GLU A 97 55.32 22.35 -34.57
N ALA A 98 55.38 21.16 -34.00
CA ALA A 98 54.79 19.95 -34.54
C ALA A 98 54.12 19.13 -33.44
N ASP A 99 52.87 18.72 -33.67
CA ASP A 99 52.07 17.93 -32.72
C ASP A 99 51.75 16.55 -33.28
N GLN A 100 51.91 15.51 -32.45
CA GLN A 100 51.48 14.14 -32.77
C GLN A 100 50.62 13.57 -31.64
N ALA A 101 49.37 13.23 -31.95
CA ALA A 101 48.49 12.54 -31.02
C ALA A 101 48.73 11.03 -31.04
N PHE A 102 48.71 10.38 -29.87
CA PHE A 102 48.75 8.93 -29.70
C PHE A 102 47.89 8.50 -28.50
N TYR A 103 47.55 7.22 -28.43
CA TYR A 103 46.73 6.63 -27.37
C TYR A 103 47.59 5.62 -26.60
N VAL A 104 47.39 5.52 -25.28
CA VAL A 104 48.06 4.50 -24.46
C VAL A 104 47.04 3.45 -24.10
N ASP A 105 47.19 2.28 -24.70
CA ASP A 105 46.32 1.13 -24.49
C ASP A 105 46.74 0.37 -23.21
N ALA A 106 45.75 0.03 -22.37
CA ALA A 106 45.94 -0.77 -21.17
C ALA A 106 44.66 -1.59 -20.87
N PRO A 107 44.80 -2.81 -20.31
CA PRO A 107 43.68 -3.65 -19.92
C PRO A 107 42.68 -2.91 -19.02
N GLN A 108 41.40 -3.22 -19.16
CA GLN A 108 40.34 -2.58 -18.38
C GLN A 108 39.25 -3.56 -17.95
N PHE A 109 38.52 -4.15 -18.91
CA PHE A 109 37.41 -5.07 -18.65
C PHE A 109 37.77 -6.55 -18.90
N SER A 110 38.95 -6.80 -19.46
CA SER A 110 39.51 -8.14 -19.68
C SER A 110 41.03 -8.10 -19.57
N LEU A 111 41.63 -9.10 -18.91
CA LEU A 111 43.07 -9.24 -18.83
C LEU A 111 43.60 -10.11 -19.99
N PRO A 112 44.77 -9.80 -20.56
CA PRO A 112 45.43 -10.65 -21.55
C PRO A 112 45.85 -12.02 -20.97
N ASP A 113 45.84 -13.05 -21.81
CA ASP A 113 46.34 -14.39 -21.45
C ASP A 113 47.79 -14.33 -20.97
N GLY A 114 48.09 -14.99 -19.84
CA GLY A 114 49.42 -14.99 -19.23
C GLY A 114 49.74 -13.77 -18.33
N SER A 115 48.76 -12.89 -18.06
CA SER A 115 48.93 -11.79 -17.10
C SER A 115 49.04 -12.27 -15.65
N VAL A 116 48.44 -13.42 -15.34
CA VAL A 116 48.51 -14.07 -14.02
C VAL A 116 49.60 -15.13 -14.04
N HIS A 117 50.60 -14.98 -13.16
CA HIS A 117 51.67 -15.96 -12.97
C HIS A 117 51.23 -17.11 -12.05
N SER A 118 50.61 -16.77 -10.92
CA SER A 118 50.13 -17.74 -9.95
C SER A 118 49.04 -17.13 -9.05
N THR A 119 48.13 -17.94 -8.56
CA THR A 119 47.09 -17.55 -7.59
C THR A 119 47.19 -18.40 -6.34
N TYR A 120 46.78 -17.84 -5.21
CA TYR A 120 46.70 -18.53 -3.95
C TYR A 120 45.38 -18.20 -3.23
N PRO A 121 44.66 -19.21 -2.71
CA PRO A 121 44.88 -20.63 -2.95
C PRO A 121 44.63 -21.01 -4.42
N PRO A 122 45.16 -22.14 -4.91
CA PRO A 122 44.80 -22.65 -6.23
C PRO A 122 43.30 -22.96 -6.31
N ALA A 123 42.71 -22.84 -7.51
CA ALA A 123 41.28 -23.07 -7.70
C ALA A 123 40.87 -24.49 -7.23
N GLY A 124 39.83 -24.55 -6.38
CA GLY A 124 39.30 -25.81 -5.85
C GLY A 124 40.00 -26.36 -4.60
N TYR A 125 41.02 -25.68 -4.08
CA TYR A 125 41.71 -26.09 -2.85
C TYR A 125 41.08 -25.44 -1.61
N SER A 126 41.01 -26.20 -0.52
CA SER A 126 40.65 -25.68 0.81
C SER A 126 41.88 -25.10 1.50
N ASP A 127 41.71 -24.02 2.23
CA ASP A 127 42.79 -23.40 3.01
C ASP A 127 42.27 -22.75 4.30
N ASP A 128 43.20 -22.35 5.15
CA ASP A 128 42.94 -21.72 6.44
C ASP A 128 42.67 -20.21 6.28
N HIS A 129 41.69 -19.70 7.02
CA HIS A 129 41.34 -18.27 7.11
C HIS A 129 42.51 -17.36 7.53
N ARG A 130 43.61 -17.91 8.06
CA ARG A 130 44.84 -17.20 8.41
C ARG A 130 45.63 -16.65 7.21
N ILE A 131 45.39 -17.13 5.99
CA ILE A 131 46.10 -16.68 4.80
C ILE A 131 45.14 -15.94 3.86
N LEU A 132 45.44 -14.68 3.55
CA LEU A 132 44.63 -13.89 2.63
C LEU A 132 44.86 -14.34 1.18
N PRO A 133 43.79 -14.49 0.38
CA PRO A 133 43.91 -14.81 -1.04
C PRO A 133 44.74 -13.75 -1.76
N HIS A 134 45.61 -14.17 -2.67
CA HIS A 134 46.47 -13.26 -3.40
C HIS A 134 46.80 -13.75 -4.82
N VAL A 135 47.07 -12.81 -5.69
CA VAL A 135 47.37 -13.03 -7.10
C VAL A 135 48.75 -12.45 -7.41
N VAL A 136 49.59 -13.24 -8.06
CA VAL A 136 50.90 -12.82 -8.58
C VAL A 136 50.75 -12.58 -10.08
N LEU A 137 51.10 -11.38 -10.52
CA LEU A 137 50.98 -10.93 -11.90
C LEU A 137 52.35 -10.86 -12.56
N THR A 138 52.42 -11.22 -13.84
CA THR A 138 53.66 -11.22 -14.63
C THR A 138 54.13 -9.82 -14.98
N ASP A 139 53.21 -8.87 -15.19
CA ASP A 139 53.55 -7.45 -15.39
C ASP A 139 53.60 -6.71 -14.05
N PRO A 140 54.77 -6.16 -13.64
CA PRO A 140 54.89 -5.44 -12.39
C PRO A 140 54.16 -4.09 -12.35
N HIS A 141 53.77 -3.53 -13.49
CA HIS A 141 53.09 -2.23 -13.57
C HIS A 141 51.56 -2.35 -13.57
N LEU A 142 51.02 -3.52 -13.94
CA LEU A 142 49.60 -3.74 -14.20
C LEU A 142 48.67 -3.18 -13.12
N PRO A 143 48.91 -3.36 -11.79
CA PRO A 143 48.03 -2.81 -10.75
C PRO A 143 47.95 -1.27 -10.71
N TRP A 144 48.88 -0.55 -11.35
CA TRP A 144 48.94 0.92 -11.36
C TRP A 144 48.92 1.53 -12.77
N GLU A 145 48.59 0.75 -13.80
CA GLU A 145 48.43 1.27 -15.17
C GLU A 145 47.26 2.26 -15.30
N ARG A 146 46.23 2.09 -14.45
CA ARG A 146 45.07 2.98 -14.31
C ARG A 146 44.99 3.55 -12.89
N LEU A 147 44.15 4.57 -12.72
CA LEU A 147 43.99 5.29 -11.46
C LEU A 147 42.93 4.61 -10.57
N GLY A 148 43.36 3.98 -9.48
CA GLY A 148 42.46 3.44 -8.45
C GLY A 148 41.94 4.49 -7.45
N SER A 149 42.64 5.62 -7.33
CA SER A 149 42.21 6.78 -6.52
C SER A 149 42.55 8.06 -7.26
N PRO A 150 41.57 8.72 -7.90
CA PRO A 150 41.73 10.07 -8.44
C PRO A 150 42.20 11.09 -7.39
N ARG A 151 41.81 10.93 -6.11
CA ARG A 151 42.26 11.79 -5.00
C ARG A 151 43.78 11.74 -4.77
N GLY A 152 44.42 10.61 -5.09
CA GLY A 152 45.87 10.40 -4.97
C GLY A 152 46.72 11.05 -6.08
N GLY A 153 46.12 11.85 -6.97
CA GLY A 153 46.79 12.55 -8.07
C GLY A 153 47.27 11.62 -9.19
N THR A 154 47.74 12.20 -10.30
CA THR A 154 48.22 11.48 -11.49
C THR A 154 49.65 10.93 -11.32
N ASN A 155 49.98 9.85 -12.03
CA ASN A 155 51.32 9.26 -12.13
C ASN A 155 52.34 10.31 -12.63
N LYS A 156 51.91 11.22 -13.49
CA LYS A 156 52.72 12.35 -14.00
C LYS A 156 53.08 13.34 -12.89
N GLN A 157 52.10 13.72 -12.06
CA GLN A 157 52.32 14.61 -10.91
C GLN A 157 53.27 13.96 -9.89
N LEU A 158 53.07 12.69 -9.57
CA LEU A 158 53.94 11.93 -8.67
C LEU A 158 55.39 11.86 -9.17
N LYS A 159 55.58 11.56 -10.46
CA LYS A 159 56.92 11.50 -11.06
C LYS A 159 57.60 12.88 -11.08
N ALA A 160 56.83 13.95 -11.31
CA ALA A 160 57.34 15.31 -11.22
C ALA A 160 57.76 15.68 -9.78
N GLN A 161 56.99 15.24 -8.78
CA GLN A 161 57.30 15.43 -7.36
C GLN A 161 58.57 14.65 -6.95
N MET A 162 58.69 13.38 -7.34
CA MET A 162 59.88 12.56 -7.10
C MET A 162 61.12 13.10 -7.80
N LYS A 163 60.99 13.61 -9.03
CA LYS A 163 62.10 14.21 -9.77
C LYS A 163 62.58 15.50 -9.10
N ARG A 164 61.67 16.35 -8.62
CA ARG A 164 62.01 17.58 -7.86
C ARG A 164 62.75 17.23 -6.56
N LEU A 165 62.29 16.23 -5.82
CA LEU A 165 62.96 15.75 -4.60
C LEU A 165 64.39 15.25 -4.90
N ALA A 166 64.57 14.46 -5.97
CA ALA A 166 65.88 13.92 -6.33
C ALA A 166 66.88 14.98 -6.82
N LEU A 167 66.40 16.15 -7.27
CA LEU A 167 67.22 17.29 -7.69
C LEU A 167 67.58 18.24 -6.54
N GLY A 168 67.11 17.98 -5.31
CA GLY A 168 67.44 18.79 -4.13
C GLY A 168 66.85 20.20 -4.15
N ASP A 169 65.80 20.43 -4.93
CA ASP A 169 65.21 21.75 -5.14
C ASP A 169 64.37 22.16 -3.92
N THR A 170 64.92 23.05 -3.07
CA THR A 170 64.38 23.43 -1.74
C THR A 170 63.30 24.50 -1.78
N ASP A 171 62.96 25.07 -2.94
CA ASP A 171 62.13 26.27 -3.06
C ASP A 171 60.61 26.07 -2.87
N THR A 172 60.14 24.86 -2.51
CA THR A 172 58.69 24.60 -2.34
C THR A 172 58.28 23.95 -1.01
N GLY A 173 59.17 23.87 -0.02
CA GLY A 173 58.80 23.39 1.33
C GLY A 173 58.38 21.91 1.43
N ALA A 174 58.42 21.15 0.32
CA ALA A 174 58.08 19.73 0.29
C ALA A 174 59.16 18.91 1.02
N LYS A 175 58.80 18.37 2.19
CA LYS A 175 59.69 17.47 2.94
C LYS A 175 59.67 16.08 2.30
N ALA A 176 60.72 15.28 2.52
CA ALA A 176 60.76 13.89 2.06
C ALA A 176 59.59 13.03 2.59
N SER A 177 58.90 13.48 3.64
CA SER A 177 57.66 12.90 4.18
C SER A 177 56.43 13.10 3.30
N ASP A 178 56.42 14.09 2.40
CA ASP A 178 55.23 14.49 1.63
C ASP A 178 55.07 13.71 0.32
N VAL A 179 56.05 12.87 -0.04
CA VAL A 179 55.95 11.99 -1.20
C VAL A 179 55.19 10.73 -0.77
N PRO A 180 54.06 10.38 -1.41
CA PRO A 180 53.30 9.20 -1.06
C PRO A 180 54.15 7.94 -1.24
N ARG A 181 54.45 7.25 -0.13
CA ARG A 181 55.19 5.98 -0.14
C ARG A 181 54.41 4.84 -0.80
N ASN A 182 53.07 4.91 -0.74
CA ASN A 182 52.16 3.88 -1.24
C ASN A 182 51.16 4.50 -2.22
N ARG A 183 50.62 3.69 -3.13
CA ARG A 183 49.68 4.14 -4.15
C ARG A 183 48.55 3.12 -4.32
N VAL A 184 47.31 3.60 -4.39
CA VAL A 184 46.13 2.75 -4.55
C VAL A 184 46.19 2.06 -5.92
N PRO A 185 46.18 0.71 -5.98
CA PRO A 185 46.06 -0.01 -7.24
C PRO A 185 44.64 0.12 -7.80
N TRP A 186 44.46 0.06 -9.11
CA TRP A 186 43.11 -0.02 -9.69
C TRP A 186 42.51 -1.44 -9.64
N LEU A 187 43.34 -2.46 -9.35
CA LEU A 187 42.94 -3.85 -9.18
C LEU A 187 43.08 -4.29 -7.72
N VAL A 188 42.05 -4.94 -7.19
CA VAL A 188 41.97 -5.43 -5.81
C VAL A 188 41.42 -6.85 -5.80
N VAL A 189 41.86 -7.69 -4.86
CA VAL A 189 41.28 -9.03 -4.67
C VAL A 189 40.22 -8.99 -3.57
N PHE A 190 39.00 -9.45 -3.90
CA PHE A 190 37.93 -9.64 -2.93
C PHE A 190 37.51 -11.10 -2.88
N SER A 191 37.21 -11.58 -1.67
CA SER A 191 36.71 -12.93 -1.44
C SER A 191 35.29 -12.84 -0.93
N PHE A 192 34.38 -13.56 -1.58
CA PHE A 192 32.95 -13.56 -1.29
C PHE A 192 32.45 -14.96 -1.00
N ALA A 193 31.54 -15.10 -0.04
CA ALA A 193 30.72 -16.31 0.04
C ALA A 193 29.78 -16.35 -1.16
N GLN A 194 29.38 -17.54 -1.61
CA GLN A 194 28.44 -17.66 -2.74
C GLN A 194 27.13 -16.91 -2.48
N ASP A 195 26.66 -16.89 -1.23
CA ASP A 195 25.43 -16.21 -0.84
C ASP A 195 25.55 -14.67 -0.86
N GLU A 196 26.75 -14.09 -0.65
CA GLU A 196 26.98 -12.63 -0.72
C GLU A 196 26.80 -12.08 -2.15
N LEU A 197 26.99 -12.92 -3.19
CA LEU A 197 26.88 -12.55 -4.61
C LEU A 197 25.67 -13.16 -5.32
N ARG A 198 24.93 -14.03 -4.65
CA ARG A 198 23.81 -14.75 -5.27
C ARG A 198 22.64 -13.79 -5.46
N LEU A 199 22.25 -13.61 -6.71
CA LEU A 199 21.06 -12.84 -7.05
C LEU A 199 19.80 -13.70 -6.86
N PRO A 200 18.71 -13.14 -6.34
CA PRO A 200 17.45 -13.86 -6.26
C PRO A 200 16.93 -14.16 -7.68
N PRO A 201 16.19 -15.27 -7.88
CA PRO A 201 15.72 -15.67 -9.22
C PRO A 201 14.87 -14.60 -9.93
N GLU A 202 14.19 -13.76 -9.17
CA GLU A 202 13.38 -12.63 -9.66
C GLU A 202 14.21 -11.50 -10.28
N ASP A 203 15.42 -11.25 -9.75
CA ASP A 203 16.34 -10.25 -10.29
C ASP A 203 17.04 -10.75 -11.57
N LEU A 204 17.13 -12.07 -11.75
CA LEU A 204 17.73 -12.68 -12.95
C LEU A 204 16.78 -12.67 -14.14
N ASP A 205 15.55 -13.19 -13.98
CA ASP A 205 14.62 -13.38 -15.11
C ASP A 205 13.14 -13.08 -14.77
N GLY A 206 12.88 -12.38 -13.66
CA GLY A 206 11.54 -11.96 -13.25
C GLY A 206 11.08 -10.65 -13.90
N ALA A 207 9.83 -10.25 -13.62
CA ALA A 207 9.26 -8.98 -14.09
C ALA A 207 10.00 -7.74 -13.54
N SER A 208 10.72 -7.91 -12.43
CA SER A 208 11.61 -6.92 -11.80
C SER A 208 13.10 -7.17 -12.08
N SER A 209 13.43 -8.00 -13.09
CA SER A 209 14.81 -8.36 -13.41
C SER A 209 15.68 -7.13 -13.65
N ILE A 210 16.87 -7.11 -13.04
CA ILE A 210 17.85 -6.04 -13.27
C ILE A 210 18.41 -6.06 -14.71
N PHE A 211 18.20 -7.17 -15.43
CA PHE A 211 18.63 -7.39 -16.81
C PHE A 211 17.49 -7.25 -17.84
N PHE A 212 16.35 -6.67 -17.46
CA PHE A 212 15.19 -6.59 -18.36
C PHE A 212 15.50 -5.80 -19.65
N ASN A 213 16.18 -4.66 -19.53
CA ASN A 213 16.51 -3.73 -20.61
C ASN A 213 17.81 -4.07 -21.39
N THR A 214 18.48 -5.18 -21.05
CA THR A 214 19.72 -5.59 -21.75
C THR A 214 19.41 -6.17 -23.13
N SER A 215 20.37 -6.05 -24.05
CA SER A 215 20.27 -6.60 -25.40
C SER A 215 20.25 -8.14 -25.42
N ASP A 216 19.95 -8.71 -26.60
CA ASP A 216 20.04 -10.16 -26.86
C ASP A 216 21.46 -10.74 -26.64
N GLY A 217 22.47 -9.88 -26.46
CA GLY A 217 23.83 -10.27 -26.09
C GLY A 217 23.99 -10.82 -24.67
N VAL A 218 22.94 -10.71 -23.84
CA VAL A 218 22.81 -11.36 -22.53
C VAL A 218 21.76 -12.46 -22.66
N ILE A 219 22.18 -13.72 -22.59
CA ILE A 219 21.28 -14.88 -22.81
C ILE A 219 20.26 -14.95 -21.66
N LYS A 220 18.98 -14.86 -21.99
CA LYS A 220 17.84 -14.99 -21.05
C LYS A 220 17.29 -16.44 -21.07
N PRO A 221 16.96 -17.06 -19.92
CA PRO A 221 17.09 -16.56 -18.54
C PRO A 221 18.54 -16.28 -18.17
N VAL A 222 18.78 -15.12 -17.54
CA VAL A 222 20.13 -14.75 -17.10
C VAL A 222 20.59 -15.74 -16.03
N LYS A 223 21.73 -16.36 -16.25
CA LYS A 223 22.34 -17.31 -15.31
C LYS A 223 23.68 -16.76 -14.85
N GLN A 224 23.87 -16.73 -13.54
CA GLN A 224 25.18 -16.46 -12.97
C GLN A 224 26.13 -17.63 -13.23
N SER A 225 27.41 -17.33 -13.41
CA SER A 225 28.47 -18.32 -13.56
C SER A 225 28.70 -19.12 -12.27
N SER A 226 29.58 -20.13 -12.30
CA SER A 226 29.97 -20.88 -11.09
C SER A 226 30.66 -20.02 -10.02
N THR A 227 31.14 -18.83 -10.39
CA THR A 227 31.75 -17.84 -9.49
C THR A 227 30.83 -16.63 -9.24
N MET A 228 29.54 -16.77 -9.57
CA MET A 228 28.48 -15.76 -9.38
C MET A 228 28.63 -14.47 -10.21
N THR A 229 29.38 -14.50 -11.32
CA THR A 229 29.50 -13.37 -12.27
C THR A 229 28.46 -13.44 -13.39
N VAL A 230 28.18 -12.30 -14.03
CA VAL A 230 27.39 -12.21 -15.26
C VAL A 230 28.22 -11.56 -16.36
N ASN A 231 28.33 -12.23 -17.51
CA ASN A 231 29.05 -11.71 -18.68
C ASN A 231 28.13 -10.83 -19.54
N MET A 232 28.46 -9.56 -19.72
CA MET A 232 27.70 -8.63 -20.57
C MET A 232 28.58 -7.57 -21.22
N SER A 233 28.01 -6.78 -22.14
CA SER A 233 28.67 -5.60 -22.70
C SER A 233 28.53 -4.39 -21.77
N ILE A 234 29.41 -3.39 -21.90
CA ILE A 234 29.29 -2.12 -21.14
C ILE A 234 28.02 -1.37 -21.53
N ASP A 235 27.64 -1.43 -22.81
CA ASP A 235 26.37 -0.86 -23.28
C ASP A 235 25.16 -1.53 -22.59
N ASP A 236 25.23 -2.83 -22.29
CA ASP A 236 24.21 -3.53 -21.49
C ASP A 236 24.29 -3.16 -20.00
N LEU A 237 25.50 -2.94 -19.46
CA LEU A 237 25.70 -2.52 -18.07
C LEU A 237 25.01 -1.17 -17.78
N TRP A 238 25.07 -0.22 -18.71
CA TRP A 238 24.39 1.08 -18.60
C TRP A 238 22.89 1.01 -18.82
N LYS A 239 22.39 -0.10 -19.39
CA LYS A 239 20.96 -0.37 -19.58
C LYS A 239 20.36 -1.20 -18.45
N LEU A 240 21.14 -1.55 -17.42
CA LEU A 240 20.58 -2.22 -16.25
C LEU A 240 19.55 -1.33 -15.55
N SER A 241 18.72 -1.97 -14.72
CA SER A 241 17.72 -1.26 -13.92
C SER A 241 18.35 -0.08 -13.14
N PRO A 242 17.66 1.07 -13.01
CA PRO A 242 18.17 2.24 -12.30
C PRO A 242 18.49 1.98 -10.81
N ASN A 243 18.03 0.86 -10.26
CA ASN A 243 18.37 0.41 -8.90
C ASN A 243 19.82 -0.08 -8.77
N VAL A 244 20.54 -0.28 -9.89
CA VAL A 244 21.93 -0.70 -9.90
C VAL A 244 22.83 0.50 -10.17
N THR A 245 23.66 0.87 -9.19
CA THR A 245 24.69 1.89 -9.37
C THR A 245 25.97 1.25 -9.88
N THR A 246 26.61 1.88 -10.88
CA THR A 246 27.87 1.39 -11.49
C THR A 246 28.97 2.44 -11.42
N PRO A 247 30.23 2.06 -11.11
CA PRO A 247 31.39 2.97 -11.18
C PRO A 247 31.79 3.30 -12.62
N VAL A 248 31.33 2.52 -13.59
CA VAL A 248 31.72 2.64 -15.00
C VAL A 248 30.86 3.71 -15.65
N THR A 249 31.44 4.88 -15.93
CA THR A 249 30.79 5.98 -16.66
C THR A 249 31.18 5.98 -18.14
N ASP A 250 30.46 6.74 -18.97
CA ASP A 250 30.74 6.91 -20.42
C ASP A 250 32.18 7.35 -20.73
N LYS A 251 32.87 7.95 -19.74
CA LYS A 251 34.24 8.43 -19.89
C LYS A 251 35.30 7.35 -19.67
N LEU A 252 34.91 6.21 -19.09
CA LEU A 252 35.85 5.17 -18.64
C LEU A 252 36.21 4.18 -19.75
N GLY A 253 35.38 3.92 -20.77
CA GLY A 253 35.76 3.00 -21.85
C GLY A 253 34.78 2.94 -23.03
N PRO A 254 35.15 2.24 -24.13
CA PRO A 254 34.29 2.11 -25.30
C PRO A 254 33.13 1.15 -25.03
N SER A 255 31.91 1.58 -25.36
CA SER A 255 30.65 0.89 -25.09
C SER A 255 30.56 -0.56 -25.59
N SER A 256 31.33 -0.91 -26.63
CA SER A 256 31.33 -2.25 -27.24
C SER A 256 32.12 -3.32 -26.48
N SER A 257 32.87 -2.96 -25.43
CA SER A 257 33.67 -3.94 -24.69
C SER A 257 32.78 -4.83 -23.82
N ARG A 258 33.20 -6.09 -23.63
CA ARG A 258 32.54 -7.06 -22.73
C ARG A 258 33.39 -7.34 -21.51
N GLY A 259 32.72 -7.62 -20.39
CA GLY A 259 33.36 -7.97 -19.12
C GLY A 259 32.48 -8.90 -18.28
N ASP A 260 33.10 -9.46 -17.24
CA ASP A 260 32.41 -10.21 -16.20
C ASP A 260 32.15 -9.28 -15.00
N PHE A 261 30.88 -9.15 -14.62
CA PHE A 261 30.47 -8.25 -13.55
C PHE A 261 29.95 -9.03 -12.35
N ILE A 262 30.31 -8.55 -11.15
CA ILE A 262 29.74 -9.00 -9.88
C ILE A 262 28.74 -7.96 -9.39
N PHE A 263 27.68 -8.43 -8.74
CA PHE A 263 26.65 -7.60 -8.13
C PHE A 263 26.74 -7.76 -6.62
N VAL A 264 26.90 -6.65 -5.92
CA VAL A 264 27.17 -6.64 -4.48
C VAL A 264 26.02 -5.91 -3.79
N GLN A 265 25.55 -6.44 -2.65
CA GLN A 265 24.53 -5.78 -1.86
C GLN A 265 25.02 -4.43 -1.29
N PRO A 266 24.13 -3.44 -1.08
CA PRO A 266 24.50 -2.11 -0.60
C PRO A 266 25.32 -2.14 0.70
N ASP A 267 24.88 -2.89 1.71
CA ASP A 267 25.56 -2.98 3.01
C ASP A 267 26.98 -3.54 2.89
N LEU A 268 27.14 -4.55 2.03
CA LEU A 268 28.43 -5.16 1.75
C LEU A 268 29.34 -4.21 0.98
N PHE A 269 28.81 -3.47 0.01
CA PHE A 269 29.56 -2.44 -0.72
C PHE A 269 30.03 -1.33 0.23
N THR A 270 29.15 -0.81 1.08
CA THR A 270 29.50 0.20 2.09
C THR A 270 30.55 -0.32 3.07
N SER A 271 30.48 -1.59 3.44
CA SER A 271 31.48 -2.27 4.27
C SER A 271 32.86 -2.35 3.60
N LEU A 272 32.91 -2.59 2.28
CA LEU A 272 34.15 -2.68 1.53
C LEU A 272 34.78 -1.31 1.25
N PHE A 273 34.01 -0.22 1.20
CA PHE A 273 34.52 1.11 0.86
C PHE A 273 34.27 2.16 1.97
N SER A 274 34.18 1.72 3.23
CA SER A 274 34.01 2.61 4.38
C SER A 274 35.28 3.36 4.73
N THR A 275 35.13 4.57 5.27
CA THR A 275 36.19 5.28 6.00
C THR A 275 36.35 4.70 7.40
N PHE A 276 37.57 4.61 7.90
CA PHE A 276 37.88 4.12 9.25
C PHE A 276 38.52 5.24 10.09
N ASP A 277 38.23 5.28 11.40
CA ASP A 277 38.94 6.12 12.36
C ASP A 277 40.27 5.46 12.80
N ASP A 278 41.04 6.19 13.61
CA ASP A 278 42.34 5.73 14.12
C ASP A 278 42.20 4.56 15.10
N GLU A 279 41.01 4.37 15.68
CA GLU A 279 40.63 3.22 16.50
C GLU A 279 40.19 2.00 15.67
N GLY A 280 40.14 2.12 14.35
CA GLY A 280 39.74 1.05 13.43
C GLY A 280 38.22 0.83 13.33
N ASN A 281 37.41 1.71 13.89
CA ASN A 281 35.96 1.70 13.74
C ASN A 281 35.54 2.38 12.42
N ARG A 282 34.40 1.94 11.89
CA ARG A 282 33.84 2.51 10.67
C ARG A 282 33.22 3.87 10.96
N VAL A 283 33.63 4.88 10.20
CA VAL A 283 33.08 6.23 10.22
C VAL A 283 32.30 6.47 8.94
N LYS A 284 31.21 7.24 9.01
CA LYS A 284 30.43 7.62 7.83
C LYS A 284 31.14 8.74 7.07
N GLY A 285 31.75 8.40 5.92
CA GLY A 285 32.39 9.34 5.00
C GLY A 285 31.45 9.94 3.94
N SER A 286 31.89 11.01 3.26
CA SER A 286 31.15 11.71 2.19
C SER A 286 31.02 10.94 0.87
N GLY A 287 31.57 9.73 0.78
CA GLY A 287 31.63 8.89 -0.43
C GLY A 287 32.47 7.64 -0.17
N PRO A 288 32.50 6.68 -1.12
CA PRO A 288 33.32 5.48 -0.98
C PRO A 288 34.82 5.84 -0.93
N ASP A 289 35.54 5.22 0.00
CA ASP A 289 36.97 5.41 0.19
C ASP A 289 37.77 4.18 -0.29
N THR A 290 38.72 4.42 -1.21
CA THR A 290 39.63 3.39 -1.71
C THR A 290 41.02 3.46 -1.08
N SER A 291 41.25 4.40 -0.16
CA SER A 291 42.57 4.67 0.41
C SER A 291 43.18 3.46 1.15
N GLN A 292 42.37 2.61 1.76
CA GLN A 292 42.81 1.40 2.45
C GLN A 292 43.54 0.40 1.54
N TYR A 293 43.22 0.38 0.24
CA TYR A 293 43.78 -0.57 -0.71
C TYR A 293 45.23 -0.27 -1.12
N LYS A 294 45.77 0.91 -0.75
CA LYS A 294 47.16 1.29 -1.04
C LYS A 294 48.21 0.39 -0.38
N TYR A 295 47.84 -0.39 0.63
CA TYR A 295 48.74 -1.29 1.35
C TYR A 295 48.67 -2.75 0.88
N LEU A 296 47.73 -3.07 -0.01
CA LEU A 296 47.39 -4.45 -0.38
C LEU A 296 48.02 -4.88 -1.71
N SER A 297 48.91 -4.07 -2.27
CA SER A 297 49.69 -4.42 -3.46
C SER A 297 51.13 -3.98 -3.30
N HIS A 298 52.05 -4.75 -3.89
CA HIS A 298 53.47 -4.43 -3.92
C HIS A 298 54.16 -5.14 -5.10
N VAL A 299 55.38 -4.73 -5.41
CA VAL A 299 56.23 -5.38 -6.41
C VAL A 299 57.40 -6.07 -5.74
N ARG A 300 57.61 -7.33 -6.08
CA ARG A 300 58.69 -8.17 -5.57
C ARG A 300 59.72 -8.40 -6.67
N LYS A 301 60.95 -7.93 -6.46
CA LYS A 301 62.13 -8.22 -7.29
C LYS A 301 62.98 -9.26 -6.57
N ILE A 302 63.31 -10.36 -7.23
CA ILE A 302 64.04 -11.50 -6.68
C ILE A 302 65.21 -11.84 -7.60
N ASN A 303 66.38 -12.12 -7.02
CA ASN A 303 67.46 -12.78 -7.75
C ASN A 303 67.26 -14.31 -7.69
N GLY A 304 66.99 -14.93 -8.83
CA GLY A 304 66.76 -16.36 -8.99
C GLY A 304 68.03 -17.16 -9.28
N SER A 305 69.19 -16.52 -9.39
CA SER A 305 70.46 -17.18 -9.67
C SER A 305 70.76 -18.24 -8.58
N GLY A 306 70.92 -19.49 -9.00
CA GLY A 306 71.13 -20.65 -8.10
C GLY A 306 69.87 -21.32 -7.54
N MET A 307 68.65 -20.87 -7.89
CA MET A 307 67.39 -21.51 -7.49
C MET A 307 66.90 -22.52 -8.55
N ALA A 308 66.13 -23.54 -8.13
CA ALA A 308 65.62 -24.62 -8.99
C ALA A 308 64.68 -24.17 -10.13
N LEU A 309 64.25 -22.90 -10.11
CA LEU A 309 63.34 -22.26 -11.07
C LEU A 309 64.04 -21.22 -11.98
N ALA A 310 65.38 -21.15 -11.97
CA ALA A 310 66.13 -20.20 -12.79
C ALA A 310 65.93 -20.49 -14.30
N GLY A 311 65.10 -19.67 -14.96
CA GLY A 311 64.99 -19.61 -16.42
C GLY A 311 66.14 -18.81 -17.05
N VAL A 312 65.89 -18.26 -18.24
CA VAL A 312 66.86 -17.51 -19.08
C VAL A 312 67.32 -16.17 -18.47
N GLU A 313 66.71 -15.71 -17.37
CA GLU A 313 67.04 -14.44 -16.69
C GLU A 313 67.32 -14.67 -15.19
N ASP A 314 68.43 -14.11 -14.68
CA ASP A 314 68.86 -14.24 -13.27
C ASP A 314 68.00 -13.43 -12.28
N THR A 315 67.22 -12.44 -12.75
CA THR A 315 66.36 -11.59 -11.90
C THR A 315 64.91 -11.57 -12.39
N ALA A 316 63.96 -11.90 -11.52
CA ALA A 316 62.53 -11.88 -11.81
C ALA A 316 61.81 -10.77 -11.02
N VAL A 317 60.84 -10.10 -11.65
CA VAL A 317 60.05 -9.01 -11.05
C VAL A 317 58.57 -9.32 -11.22
N PHE A 318 57.82 -9.37 -10.12
CA PHE A 318 56.38 -9.67 -10.12
C PHE A 318 55.61 -8.64 -9.31
N SER A 319 54.41 -8.27 -9.73
CA SER A 319 53.48 -7.56 -8.85
C SER A 319 52.57 -8.55 -8.12
N ILE A 320 52.25 -8.25 -6.88
CA ILE A 320 51.42 -9.10 -6.01
C ILE A 320 50.27 -8.23 -5.52
N VAL A 321 49.03 -8.72 -5.68
CA VAL A 321 47.82 -8.12 -5.15
C VAL A 321 47.23 -9.07 -4.12
N VAL A 322 47.09 -8.61 -2.88
CA VAL A 322 46.59 -9.36 -1.73
C VAL A 322 45.16 -8.92 -1.43
N GLY A 323 44.32 -9.87 -1.04
CA GLY A 323 42.93 -9.60 -0.69
C GLY A 323 42.82 -8.90 0.66
N ASN A 324 41.79 -8.08 0.81
CA ASN A 324 41.47 -7.38 2.07
C ASN A 324 40.88 -8.33 3.14
N ARG A 325 40.20 -9.41 2.69
CA ARG A 325 39.47 -10.35 3.53
C ARG A 325 39.57 -11.78 2.98
N SER A 326 39.49 -12.75 3.90
CA SER A 326 39.34 -14.17 3.57
C SER A 326 37.87 -14.60 3.40
N GLY A 327 36.91 -13.83 3.94
CA GLY A 327 35.47 -14.08 3.84
C GLY A 327 34.69 -13.45 5.01
N PRO A 328 33.41 -13.80 5.19
CA PRO A 328 32.68 -13.51 6.43
C PRO A 328 33.34 -14.22 7.62
N LEU A 329 33.55 -13.49 8.72
CA LEU A 329 34.29 -13.95 9.91
C LEU A 329 33.45 -14.80 10.87
N ASP A 330 32.14 -14.82 10.65
CA ASP A 330 31.11 -15.54 11.40
C ASP A 330 30.90 -16.99 10.92
N ASN A 331 31.59 -17.40 9.84
CA ASN A 331 31.52 -18.77 9.33
C ASN A 331 32.16 -19.78 10.30
N VAL A 332 31.34 -20.66 10.86
CA VAL A 332 31.78 -21.73 11.78
C VAL A 332 32.10 -23.04 11.03
N ILE A 333 31.59 -23.20 9.81
CA ILE A 333 31.72 -24.41 8.98
C ILE A 333 32.58 -24.06 7.74
N PRO A 334 33.38 -24.99 7.19
CA PRO A 334 34.07 -24.77 5.92
C PRO A 334 33.09 -24.37 4.81
N THR A 335 33.21 -23.14 4.31
CA THR A 335 32.33 -22.54 3.30
C THR A 335 33.09 -22.30 2.00
N THR A 336 32.46 -22.57 0.86
CA THR A 336 33.04 -22.29 -0.45
C THR A 336 33.10 -20.79 -0.70
N MET A 337 34.30 -20.28 -0.97
CA MET A 337 34.57 -18.87 -1.25
C MET A 337 34.91 -18.65 -2.72
N CYS A 338 34.47 -17.54 -3.29
CA CYS A 338 34.84 -17.08 -4.63
C CYS A 338 35.76 -15.85 -4.50
N ALA A 339 37.01 -15.97 -4.95
CA ALA A 339 37.95 -14.86 -5.00
C ALA A 339 37.95 -14.22 -6.39
N HIS A 340 37.68 -12.91 -6.45
CA HIS A 340 37.62 -12.11 -7.68
C HIS A 340 38.70 -11.03 -7.66
N LEU A 341 39.37 -10.85 -8.80
CA LEU A 341 40.23 -9.69 -9.05
C LEU A 341 39.37 -8.59 -9.66
N VAL A 342 39.04 -7.58 -8.86
CA VAL A 342 38.03 -6.55 -9.13
C VAL A 342 38.69 -5.22 -9.47
N SER A 343 38.15 -4.53 -10.48
CA SER A 343 38.50 -3.14 -10.78
C SER A 343 37.77 -2.18 -9.83
N ILE A 344 38.51 -1.28 -9.21
CA ILE A 344 37.96 -0.20 -8.38
C ILE A 344 38.04 1.18 -9.08
N GLU A 345 38.36 1.19 -10.37
CA GLU A 345 38.39 2.39 -11.20
C GLU A 345 37.00 3.06 -11.23
N GLY A 346 36.92 4.35 -10.88
CA GLY A 346 35.67 5.11 -10.85
C GLY A 346 34.85 5.03 -9.56
N VAL A 347 35.20 4.16 -8.60
CA VAL A 347 34.45 3.99 -7.34
C VAL A 347 34.44 5.28 -6.50
N GLU A 348 35.58 5.94 -6.28
CA GLU A 348 35.66 7.20 -5.50
C GLU A 348 34.82 8.36 -6.08
N ALA A 349 34.40 8.28 -7.34
CA ALA A 349 33.64 9.33 -8.02
C ALA A 349 32.11 9.21 -7.80
N MET A 350 31.64 8.16 -7.14
CA MET A 350 30.22 8.03 -6.75
C MET A 350 29.89 9.04 -5.64
N ASN A 351 28.89 9.92 -5.83
CA ASN A 351 28.64 11.08 -4.96
C ASN A 351 27.15 11.22 -4.54
N TYR A 352 26.89 11.49 -3.25
CA TYR A 352 25.54 11.67 -2.68
C TYR A 352 24.75 12.95 -3.10
N PRO A 353 25.37 14.11 -3.43
CA PRO A 353 24.70 15.28 -4.01
C PRO A 353 24.01 15.00 -5.34
N ASP A 354 24.49 14.01 -6.11
CA ASP A 354 23.84 13.61 -7.37
C ASP A 354 22.50 12.92 -7.10
N ALA A 355 22.31 12.30 -5.93
CA ALA A 355 21.02 11.78 -5.49
C ALA A 355 20.03 12.90 -5.11
N PHE A 356 20.53 14.01 -4.53
CA PHE A 356 19.72 15.21 -4.29
C PHE A 356 19.32 15.92 -5.60
N GLU A 357 20.21 15.94 -6.60
CA GLU A 357 19.89 16.51 -7.92
C GLU A 357 19.01 15.56 -8.75
N SER A 358 19.14 14.24 -8.59
CA SER A 358 18.29 13.26 -9.26
C SER A 358 16.84 13.38 -8.80
N LEU A 359 16.57 13.55 -7.49
CA LEU A 359 15.23 13.80 -6.96
C LEU A 359 14.55 15.03 -7.58
N GLY A 360 15.30 16.09 -7.82
CA GLY A 360 14.82 17.28 -8.52
C GLY A 360 14.58 17.05 -10.01
N ARG A 361 15.39 16.20 -10.66
CA ARG A 361 15.26 15.84 -12.08
C ARG A 361 14.16 14.81 -12.36
N THR A 362 13.83 13.95 -11.40
CA THR A 362 12.83 12.88 -11.53
C THR A 362 11.43 13.26 -11.03
N LEU A 363 11.25 14.50 -10.59
CA LEU A 363 9.97 15.05 -10.16
C LEU A 363 8.91 14.96 -11.27
N ASN A 364 7.80 14.30 -10.97
CA ASN A 364 6.70 14.11 -11.92
C ASN A 364 5.39 13.75 -11.15
N VAL A 365 4.31 13.45 -11.85
CA VAL A 365 3.04 12.96 -11.26
C VAL A 365 3.08 11.44 -11.01
N LEU A 366 2.25 10.97 -10.08
CA LEU A 366 2.10 9.56 -9.72
C LEU A 366 1.33 8.80 -10.83
N ARG A 367 2.08 8.14 -11.72
CA ARG A 367 1.55 7.29 -12.79
C ARG A 367 2.59 6.26 -13.23
N ALA A 368 2.21 5.40 -14.16
CA ALA A 368 3.14 4.46 -14.79
C ALA A 368 4.37 5.20 -15.39
N PRO A 369 5.57 4.59 -15.33
CA PRO A 369 6.79 5.18 -15.88
C PRO A 369 6.65 5.58 -17.35
N ASP A 370 7.29 6.70 -17.74
CA ASP A 370 7.23 7.21 -19.12
C ASP A 370 7.86 6.22 -20.13
N GLU A 371 8.73 5.32 -19.68
CA GLU A 371 9.28 4.20 -20.48
C GLU A 371 8.18 3.28 -21.03
N ILE A 372 7.09 3.09 -20.28
CA ILE A 372 5.95 2.25 -20.69
C ILE A 372 4.98 3.07 -21.56
N ILE A 373 4.78 4.34 -21.23
CA ILE A 373 3.77 5.19 -21.87
C ILE A 373 4.25 5.70 -23.24
N THR A 374 5.54 6.04 -23.39
CA THR A 374 6.06 6.66 -24.62
C THR A 374 5.92 5.76 -25.85
N PRO A 375 6.24 4.45 -25.83
CA PRO A 375 6.04 3.58 -26.99
C PRO A 375 4.56 3.46 -27.38
N LEU A 376 3.66 3.41 -26.39
CA LEU A 376 2.21 3.29 -26.60
C LEU A 376 1.59 4.57 -27.16
N LYS A 377 2.17 5.75 -26.87
CA LYS A 377 1.74 7.01 -27.47
C LYS A 377 2.24 7.18 -28.90
N THR A 378 3.45 6.69 -29.19
CA THR A 378 4.10 6.82 -30.51
C THR A 378 3.65 5.76 -31.51
N SER A 379 3.02 4.68 -31.05
CA SER A 379 2.49 3.62 -31.93
C SER A 379 1.41 4.14 -32.89
N ASP A 380 1.35 3.59 -34.11
CA ASP A 380 0.32 3.92 -35.10
C ASP A 380 -1.07 3.31 -34.78
N ASP A 381 -1.13 2.30 -33.90
CA ASP A 381 -2.38 1.67 -33.49
C ASP A 381 -3.18 2.56 -32.53
N LYS A 382 -4.41 2.89 -32.92
CA LYS A 382 -5.35 3.69 -32.12
C LYS A 382 -5.64 3.05 -30.75
N ILE A 383 -5.69 1.72 -30.67
CA ILE A 383 -5.98 1.04 -29.39
C ILE A 383 -4.79 1.20 -28.43
N GLN A 384 -3.56 1.03 -28.92
CA GLN A 384 -2.35 1.24 -28.13
C GLN A 384 -2.25 2.69 -27.63
N GLN A 385 -2.59 3.67 -28.48
CA GLN A 385 -2.67 5.08 -28.07
C GLN A 385 -3.73 5.32 -26.99
N LEU A 386 -4.90 4.68 -27.09
CA LEU A 386 -5.97 4.81 -26.07
C LEU A 386 -5.56 4.17 -24.74
N VAL A 387 -4.91 3.01 -24.76
CA VAL A 387 -4.34 2.38 -23.56
C VAL A 387 -3.27 3.28 -22.96
N GLY A 388 -2.37 3.84 -23.79
CA GLY A 388 -1.37 4.81 -23.36
C GLY A 388 -1.96 6.07 -22.72
N ARG A 389 -3.12 6.55 -23.20
CA ARG A 389 -3.88 7.65 -22.55
C ARG A 389 -4.43 7.24 -21.19
N ARG A 390 -5.01 6.04 -21.06
CA ARG A 390 -5.52 5.54 -19.77
C ARG A 390 -4.41 5.33 -18.74
N LEU A 391 -3.27 4.78 -19.13
CA LEU A 391 -2.09 4.68 -18.25
C LEU A 391 -1.60 6.07 -17.82
N ASN A 392 -1.66 7.06 -18.72
CA ASN A 392 -1.31 8.44 -18.42
C ASN A 392 -2.27 9.11 -17.42
N ASP A 393 -3.54 8.68 -17.40
CA ASP A 393 -4.56 9.09 -16.43
C ASP A 393 -4.46 8.31 -15.10
N GLY A 394 -3.46 7.42 -14.93
CA GLY A 394 -3.20 6.68 -13.70
C GLY A 394 -3.94 5.35 -13.57
N TYR A 395 -4.55 4.85 -14.65
CA TYR A 395 -5.14 3.52 -14.65
C TYR A 395 -4.08 2.44 -14.84
N THR A 396 -4.28 1.29 -14.20
CA THR A 396 -3.54 0.05 -14.41
C THR A 396 -4.49 -1.04 -14.90
N LEU A 397 -3.99 -1.96 -15.72
CA LEU A 397 -4.72 -3.15 -16.14
C LEU A 397 -4.54 -4.25 -15.09
N VAL A 398 -5.64 -4.75 -14.54
CA VAL A 398 -5.64 -5.82 -13.54
C VAL A 398 -6.35 -7.05 -14.06
N LYS A 399 -5.85 -8.23 -13.65
CA LYS A 399 -6.56 -9.49 -13.90
C LYS A 399 -7.76 -9.54 -12.97
N TYR A 400 -8.95 -9.66 -13.55
CA TYR A 400 -10.21 -9.66 -12.84
C TYR A 400 -10.94 -11.00 -13.06
N ARG A 401 -11.64 -11.47 -12.03
CA ARG A 401 -12.58 -12.59 -12.15
C ARG A 401 -13.99 -12.07 -11.96
N THR A 402 -14.84 -12.28 -12.95
CA THR A 402 -16.26 -11.92 -12.86
C THR A 402 -16.94 -12.76 -11.79
N GLN A 403 -18.13 -12.35 -11.36
CA GLN A 403 -18.93 -13.13 -10.39
C GLN A 403 -19.31 -14.53 -10.91
N THR A 404 -19.34 -14.72 -12.22
CA THR A 404 -19.56 -16.03 -12.86
C THR A 404 -18.30 -16.91 -12.85
N GLY A 405 -17.15 -16.38 -12.42
CA GLY A 405 -15.88 -17.08 -12.32
C GLY A 405 -14.97 -16.96 -13.54
N GLU A 406 -15.40 -16.24 -14.59
CA GLU A 406 -14.63 -16.06 -15.82
C GLU A 406 -13.44 -15.11 -15.58
N ALA A 407 -12.29 -15.45 -16.13
CA ALA A 407 -11.09 -14.60 -16.06
C ALA A 407 -11.11 -13.57 -17.20
N THR A 408 -11.10 -12.29 -16.84
CA THR A 408 -11.08 -11.15 -17.77
C THR A 408 -10.05 -10.10 -17.31
N VAL A 409 -9.93 -9.01 -18.06
CA VAL A 409 -9.09 -7.86 -17.70
C VAL A 409 -10.02 -6.70 -17.33
N ALA A 410 -9.63 -5.94 -16.31
CA ALA A 410 -10.31 -4.72 -15.90
C ALA A 410 -9.33 -3.55 -15.79
N LEU A 411 -9.84 -2.33 -15.91
CA LEU A 411 -9.13 -1.11 -15.56
C LEU A 411 -9.35 -0.84 -14.07
N TYR A 412 -8.27 -0.45 -13.39
CA TYR A 412 -8.31 -0.09 -11.98
C TYR A 412 -7.37 1.10 -11.73
N ARG A 413 -7.84 2.10 -10.99
CA ARG A 413 -7.00 3.16 -10.42
C ARG A 413 -7.26 3.32 -8.93
N GLY A 414 -6.26 3.82 -8.21
CA GLY A 414 -6.40 4.20 -6.80
C GLY A 414 -7.04 5.58 -6.64
N PRO A 415 -7.17 6.08 -5.40
CA PRO A 415 -7.60 7.45 -5.14
C PRO A 415 -6.60 8.50 -5.59
N PHE A 416 -5.32 8.13 -5.80
CA PHE A 416 -4.27 9.07 -6.18
C PHE A 416 -4.15 9.15 -7.70
N THR A 417 -4.61 10.27 -8.27
CA THR A 417 -4.68 10.48 -9.71
C THR A 417 -3.61 11.48 -10.20
N PRO A 418 -2.97 11.21 -11.35
CA PRO A 418 -2.01 12.15 -11.97
C PRO A 418 -2.70 13.31 -12.70
N THR A 419 -4.02 13.23 -12.88
CA THR A 419 -4.86 14.23 -13.54
C THR A 419 -6.03 14.61 -12.64
N TYR A 420 -6.52 15.85 -12.78
CA TYR A 420 -7.74 16.28 -12.11
C TYR A 420 -8.97 15.50 -12.63
N VAL A 421 -9.76 14.96 -11.71
CA VAL A 421 -10.98 14.20 -12.04
C VAL A 421 -12.21 15.03 -11.68
N PRO A 422 -13.04 15.43 -12.65
CA PRO A 422 -14.27 16.17 -12.38
C PRO A 422 -15.32 15.29 -11.66
N THR A 423 -16.31 15.93 -11.06
CA THR A 423 -17.48 15.22 -10.51
C THR A 423 -18.22 14.52 -11.64
N LEU A 424 -18.52 13.24 -11.46
CA LEU A 424 -19.21 12.45 -12.46
C LEU A 424 -20.73 12.57 -12.30
N ASP A 425 -21.41 13.17 -13.28
CA ASP A 425 -22.87 13.44 -13.23
C ASP A 425 -23.74 12.19 -13.01
N HIS A 426 -23.24 11.02 -13.42
CA HIS A 426 -23.94 9.74 -13.28
C HIS A 426 -23.74 9.07 -11.91
N LEU A 427 -22.74 9.49 -11.11
CA LEU A 427 -22.44 8.96 -9.77
C LEU A 427 -23.06 9.83 -8.67
N THR A 428 -24.34 10.15 -8.80
CA THR A 428 -25.10 10.92 -7.79
C THR A 428 -25.93 10.04 -6.86
N LYS A 429 -26.05 8.74 -7.18
CA LYS A 429 -26.83 7.76 -6.43
C LYS A 429 -25.91 6.92 -5.57
N CYS A 430 -26.35 6.63 -4.34
CA CYS A 430 -25.70 5.65 -3.48
C CYS A 430 -25.71 4.26 -4.15
N SER A 431 -24.88 3.33 -3.70
CA SER A 431 -24.85 1.96 -4.23
C SER A 431 -25.34 0.94 -3.21
N THR A 432 -25.94 -0.17 -3.66
CA THR A 432 -26.36 -1.28 -2.79
C THR A 432 -25.42 -2.49 -2.83
N SER A 433 -24.72 -2.70 -3.94
CA SER A 433 -23.89 -3.89 -4.19
C SER A 433 -22.48 -3.57 -4.67
N GLY A 434 -22.20 -2.31 -5.00
CA GLY A 434 -20.98 -1.84 -5.66
C GLY A 434 -20.90 -2.19 -7.16
N LEU A 435 -21.79 -3.02 -7.71
CA LEU A 435 -21.77 -3.42 -9.13
C LEU A 435 -22.23 -2.31 -10.07
N ASP A 436 -23.18 -1.51 -9.62
CA ASP A 436 -23.69 -0.30 -10.27
C ASP A 436 -22.61 0.80 -10.43
N LEU A 437 -21.49 0.68 -9.73
CA LEU A 437 -20.33 1.57 -9.83
C LEU A 437 -19.27 1.07 -10.84
N GLN A 438 -19.52 -0.03 -11.55
CA GLN A 438 -18.67 -0.49 -12.64
C GLN A 438 -18.97 0.33 -13.91
N ILE A 439 -17.93 0.91 -14.50
CA ILE A 439 -18.06 1.78 -15.68
C ILE A 439 -17.46 1.06 -16.88
N LEU A 440 -18.24 0.85 -17.94
CA LEU A 440 -17.71 0.29 -19.19
C LEU A 440 -17.04 1.41 -20.01
N ASP A 441 -15.73 1.30 -20.25
CA ASP A 441 -15.05 2.19 -21.19
C ASP A 441 -15.48 1.83 -22.62
N LYS A 442 -16.32 2.68 -23.23
CA LYS A 442 -16.85 2.46 -24.59
C LYS A 442 -15.78 2.47 -25.68
N GLN A 443 -14.62 3.07 -25.42
CA GLN A 443 -13.57 3.19 -26.44
C GLN A 443 -12.71 1.92 -26.52
N ILE A 444 -12.38 1.34 -25.36
CA ILE A 444 -11.50 0.17 -25.25
C ILE A 444 -12.32 -1.14 -25.09
N GLY A 445 -13.56 -1.04 -24.61
CA GLY A 445 -14.42 -2.19 -24.32
C GLY A 445 -14.05 -2.93 -23.03
N ILE A 446 -13.23 -2.32 -22.17
CA ILE A 446 -12.78 -2.88 -20.89
C ILE A 446 -13.58 -2.23 -19.76
N MET A 447 -13.90 -3.04 -18.73
CA MET A 447 -14.61 -2.58 -17.55
C MET A 447 -13.67 -1.88 -16.57
N ASP A 448 -14.01 -0.66 -16.18
CA ASP A 448 -13.39 0.06 -15.08
C ASP A 448 -14.10 -0.32 -13.77
N MET A 449 -13.30 -0.85 -12.84
CA MET A 449 -13.76 -1.34 -11.55
C MET A 449 -13.37 -0.44 -10.38
N THR A 450 -12.74 0.68 -10.64
CA THR A 450 -12.18 1.62 -9.65
C THR A 450 -13.14 1.92 -8.50
N TYR A 451 -14.34 2.43 -8.80
CA TYR A 451 -15.32 2.83 -7.79
C TYR A 451 -16.00 1.63 -7.12
N SER A 452 -16.17 0.53 -7.86
CA SER A 452 -16.67 -0.74 -7.32
C SER A 452 -15.74 -1.28 -6.24
N VAL A 453 -14.43 -1.27 -6.50
CA VAL A 453 -13.40 -1.68 -5.53
C VAL A 453 -13.38 -0.73 -4.34
N ALA A 454 -13.40 0.59 -4.56
CA ALA A 454 -13.44 1.59 -3.48
C ALA A 454 -14.61 1.33 -2.51
N TRP A 455 -15.79 1.04 -3.05
CA TRP A 455 -16.98 0.72 -2.27
C TRP A 455 -16.83 -0.56 -1.45
N GLN A 456 -16.27 -1.63 -2.04
CA GLN A 456 -16.02 -2.87 -1.29
C GLN A 456 -14.96 -2.67 -0.20
N VAL A 457 -13.91 -1.90 -0.48
CA VAL A 457 -12.87 -1.54 0.51
C VAL A 457 -13.50 -0.79 1.67
N GLY A 458 -14.30 0.23 1.42
CA GLY A 458 -15.03 0.94 2.49
C GLY A 458 -15.91 0.03 3.34
N ARG A 459 -16.68 -0.86 2.69
CA ARG A 459 -17.54 -1.83 3.37
C ARG A 459 -16.75 -2.82 4.25
N THR A 460 -15.66 -3.36 3.73
CA THR A 460 -14.80 -4.32 4.44
C THR A 460 -14.05 -3.67 5.61
N MET A 461 -13.55 -2.45 5.42
CA MET A 461 -12.93 -1.66 6.50
C MET A 461 -13.92 -1.35 7.61
N ALA A 462 -15.15 -0.98 7.25
CA ALA A 462 -16.21 -0.77 8.23
C ALA A 462 -16.54 -2.07 8.99
N LEU A 463 -16.65 -3.21 8.30
CA LEU A 463 -16.86 -4.52 8.95
C LEU A 463 -15.74 -4.92 9.91
N GLY A 464 -14.50 -4.49 9.65
CA GLY A 464 -13.36 -4.72 10.53
C GLY A 464 -13.40 -3.91 11.83
N ASP A 465 -14.19 -2.84 11.90
CA ASP A 465 -14.29 -1.96 13.07
C ASP A 465 -15.62 -2.18 13.82
N GLN A 466 -15.55 -2.96 14.89
CA GLN A 466 -16.71 -3.29 15.72
C GLN A 466 -17.36 -2.05 16.37
N ALA A 467 -16.55 -1.07 16.80
CA ALA A 467 -17.04 0.12 17.48
C ALA A 467 -17.85 0.99 16.51
N PHE A 468 -17.31 1.20 15.30
CA PHE A 468 -17.99 1.91 14.23
C PHE A 468 -19.30 1.23 13.83
N VAL A 469 -19.31 -0.08 13.58
CA VAL A 469 -20.52 -0.81 13.14
C VAL A 469 -21.62 -0.76 14.21
N ALA A 470 -21.27 -0.92 15.48
CA ALA A 470 -22.23 -0.82 16.57
C ALA A 470 -22.82 0.60 16.69
N ALA A 471 -21.98 1.63 16.61
CA ALA A 471 -22.40 3.03 16.64
C ALA A 471 -23.29 3.37 15.44
N LEU A 472 -22.88 2.98 14.22
CA LEU A 472 -23.66 3.18 12.99
C LEU A 472 -25.03 2.50 13.07
N GLY A 473 -25.07 1.25 13.55
CA GLY A 473 -26.33 0.53 13.75
C GLY A 473 -27.28 1.24 14.72
N ARG A 474 -26.76 1.79 15.82
CA ARG A 474 -27.55 2.57 16.79
C ARG A 474 -28.03 3.90 16.21
N VAL A 475 -27.16 4.66 15.54
CA VAL A 475 -27.54 5.92 14.86
C VAL A 475 -28.64 5.66 13.84
N ARG A 476 -28.49 4.65 12.97
CA ARG A 476 -29.52 4.31 11.97
C ARG A 476 -30.83 3.90 12.62
N THR A 477 -30.78 3.09 13.68
CA THR A 477 -31.99 2.66 14.41
C THR A 477 -32.72 3.85 15.04
N GLU A 478 -32.00 4.80 15.64
CA GLU A 478 -32.59 6.01 16.22
C GLU A 478 -33.18 6.92 15.14
N VAL A 479 -32.43 7.20 14.08
CA VAL A 479 -32.89 8.01 12.93
C VAL A 479 -34.17 7.42 12.36
N HIS A 480 -34.17 6.11 12.10
CA HIS A 480 -35.33 5.42 11.56
C HIS A 480 -36.54 5.50 12.50
N ALA A 481 -36.36 5.19 13.80
CA ALA A 481 -37.44 5.20 14.78
C ALA A 481 -38.07 6.59 14.94
N VAL A 482 -37.25 7.65 14.95
CA VAL A 482 -37.70 9.03 15.08
C VAL A 482 -38.37 9.52 13.78
N ALA A 483 -37.73 9.31 12.62
CA ALA A 483 -38.26 9.73 11.33
C ALA A 483 -39.58 9.00 11.00
N ALA A 484 -39.64 7.68 11.16
CA ALA A 484 -40.86 6.91 10.93
C ALA A 484 -42.00 7.36 11.85
N LYS A 485 -41.71 7.68 13.12
CA LYS A 485 -42.70 8.22 14.05
C LYS A 485 -43.20 9.60 13.61
N GLN A 486 -42.30 10.50 13.21
CA GLN A 486 -42.65 11.84 12.76
C GLN A 486 -43.51 11.81 11.48
N VAL A 487 -43.14 10.98 10.50
CA VAL A 487 -43.90 10.80 9.26
C VAL A 487 -45.26 10.17 9.51
N LYS A 488 -45.36 9.16 10.38
CA LYS A 488 -46.66 8.58 10.77
C LYS A 488 -47.56 9.62 11.44
N ILE A 489 -47.00 10.48 12.29
CA ILE A 489 -47.74 11.56 12.93
C ILE A 489 -48.20 12.60 11.91
N SER A 490 -47.33 13.03 10.99
CA SER A 490 -47.69 14.02 9.96
C SER A 490 -48.75 13.48 9.01
N ALA A 491 -48.62 12.23 8.56
CA ALA A 491 -49.62 11.57 7.73
C ALA A 491 -51.01 11.48 8.41
N ILE A 492 -51.05 11.24 9.73
CA ILE A 492 -52.31 11.23 10.49
C ILE A 492 -52.87 12.65 10.67
N LYS A 493 -52.01 13.64 10.94
CA LYS A 493 -52.41 15.04 11.14
C LYS A 493 -52.98 15.67 9.85
N GLU A 494 -52.46 15.32 8.68
CA GLU A 494 -53.00 15.80 7.40
C GLU A 494 -54.42 15.34 7.11
N VAL A 495 -54.73 14.09 7.46
CA VAL A 495 -56.10 13.58 7.35
C VAL A 495 -57.00 14.27 8.38
N ARG A 496 -56.50 14.42 9.62
CA ARG A 496 -57.21 15.13 10.68
C ARG A 496 -56.27 15.60 11.78
N ASP A 497 -56.09 16.91 11.87
CA ASP A 497 -55.19 17.56 12.84
C ASP A 497 -55.52 17.23 14.31
N THR A 498 -56.78 16.91 14.60
CA THR A 498 -57.25 16.51 15.94
C THR A 498 -57.12 15.01 16.26
N ALA A 499 -56.68 14.17 15.31
CA ALA A 499 -56.62 12.72 15.49
C ALA A 499 -55.41 12.24 16.32
N PHE A 500 -54.29 12.97 16.29
CA PHE A 500 -53.11 12.64 17.09
C PHE A 500 -52.48 13.90 17.70
N ARG A 501 -52.34 13.95 19.03
CA ARG A 501 -51.72 15.06 19.77
C ARG A 501 -50.40 14.63 20.38
N THR A 502 -49.34 15.39 20.13
CA THR A 502 -48.04 15.15 20.77
C THR A 502 -48.00 15.74 22.18
N ARG A 503 -47.01 15.35 22.99
CA ARG A 503 -46.77 15.96 24.31
C ARG A 503 -46.51 17.47 24.18
N ASN A 504 -45.81 17.91 23.15
CA ASN A 504 -45.52 19.32 22.92
C ASN A 504 -46.79 20.09 22.53
N ASP A 505 -47.66 19.51 21.71
CA ASP A 505 -48.97 20.10 21.40
C ASP A 505 -49.81 20.27 22.68
N LEU A 506 -49.78 19.28 23.58
CA LEU A 506 -50.49 19.35 24.87
C LEU A 506 -49.88 20.39 25.83
N LEU A 507 -48.56 20.56 25.82
CA LEU A 507 -47.87 21.56 26.64
C LEU A 507 -48.11 22.99 26.10
N GLY A 508 -48.13 23.17 24.78
CA GLY A 508 -48.52 24.45 24.16
C GLY A 508 -49.97 24.82 24.46
N ASP A 509 -50.87 23.84 24.39
CA ASP A 509 -52.29 23.97 24.74
C ASP A 509 -52.51 24.19 26.26
N LEU A 510 -51.53 23.93 27.12
CA LEU A 510 -51.70 24.08 28.58
C LEU A 510 -51.96 25.55 28.96
N SER A 511 -51.32 26.49 28.26
CA SER A 511 -51.52 27.93 28.49
C SER A 511 -52.95 28.38 28.14
N SER A 512 -53.52 27.85 27.05
CA SER A 512 -54.90 28.14 26.64
C SER A 512 -55.92 27.40 27.53
N MET A 513 -55.56 26.23 28.03
CA MET A 513 -56.36 25.47 28.99
C MET A 513 -56.44 26.18 30.35
N VAL A 514 -55.32 26.74 30.84
CA VAL A 514 -55.28 27.54 32.07
C VAL A 514 -56.05 28.85 31.91
N LYS A 515 -55.91 29.55 30.78
CA LYS A 515 -56.71 30.74 30.46
C LYS A 515 -58.20 30.42 30.41
N GLY A 516 -58.59 29.34 29.73
CA GLY A 516 -59.98 28.88 29.67
C GLY A 516 -60.54 28.47 31.04
N LEU A 517 -59.72 27.91 31.94
CA LEU A 517 -60.12 27.57 33.31
C LEU A 517 -60.26 28.81 34.20
N ALA A 518 -59.41 29.83 33.99
CA ALA A 518 -59.50 31.12 34.66
C ALA A 518 -60.76 31.88 34.24
N ASP A 519 -61.10 31.86 32.94
CA ASP A 519 -62.34 32.45 32.43
C ASP A 519 -63.60 31.82 33.06
N ILE A 520 -63.58 30.50 33.33
CA ILE A 520 -64.67 29.79 34.01
C ILE A 520 -64.82 30.24 35.48
N HIS A 521 -63.71 30.48 36.17
CA HIS A 521 -63.72 30.90 37.57
C HIS A 521 -64.03 32.41 37.75
N LEU A 522 -63.72 33.23 36.75
CA LEU A 522 -63.90 34.68 36.80
C LEU A 522 -65.29 35.14 36.35
N HIS A 523 -66.18 34.25 35.91
CA HIS A 523 -67.57 34.60 35.61
C HIS A 523 -68.40 34.86 36.88
N LYS A 524 -68.32 36.11 37.34
CA LYS A 524 -69.25 36.75 38.27
C LYS A 524 -70.61 36.92 37.56
N ARG A 525 -71.69 36.33 38.10
CA ARG A 525 -73.07 36.70 37.77
C ARG A 525 -73.25 38.19 38.02
N VAL A 526 -73.46 39.01 36.99
CA VAL A 526 -73.94 40.39 37.15
C VAL A 526 -74.97 40.68 36.07
N SER A 527 -76.17 41.01 36.54
CA SER A 527 -77.30 41.60 35.83
C SER A 527 -76.99 43.05 35.39
N ASP A 528 -77.51 43.43 34.22
CA ASP A 528 -77.61 44.76 33.55
C ASP A 528 -77.76 46.00 34.48
N PRO A 529 -77.59 47.31 34.04
CA PRO A 529 -77.81 47.86 32.67
C PRO A 529 -76.97 49.10 32.21
N VAL A 530 -77.14 49.46 30.91
CA VAL A 530 -77.10 50.82 30.27
C VAL A 530 -75.81 51.69 30.29
N GLY A 531 -75.38 52.19 29.11
CA GLY A 531 -74.72 53.51 28.98
C GLY A 531 -73.60 53.67 27.93
N SER A 532 -73.90 54.38 26.83
CA SER A 532 -73.07 55.31 26.00
C SER A 532 -71.64 54.93 25.51
N GLY A 533 -71.40 55.10 24.19
CA GLY A 533 -70.16 54.80 23.43
C GLY A 533 -68.95 55.75 23.63
N PRO A 534 -68.10 56.07 22.62
CA PRO A 534 -68.18 55.79 21.16
C PRO A 534 -66.85 55.42 20.39
N LEU A 535 -67.00 54.99 19.11
CA LEU A 535 -66.10 55.10 17.90
C LEU A 535 -64.72 54.38 17.93
N GLU A 536 -64.14 53.70 16.91
CA GLU A 536 -64.26 53.51 15.44
C GLU A 536 -63.17 52.46 15.02
N PRO A 537 -62.96 52.03 13.73
CA PRO A 537 -63.86 51.78 12.61
C PRO A 537 -63.67 50.41 11.88
N GLN A 538 -64.71 50.09 11.08
CA GLN A 538 -64.93 49.25 9.86
C GLN A 538 -63.70 48.72 9.08
N GLU A 539 -63.70 47.52 8.46
CA GLU A 539 -64.44 47.04 7.25
C GLU A 539 -64.16 45.52 7.00
N PRO A 540 -64.74 44.82 5.99
CA PRO A 540 -66.12 44.80 5.49
C PRO A 540 -66.74 43.38 5.41
N GLU A 541 -68.03 43.36 5.06
CA GLU A 541 -69.00 42.28 5.18
C GLU A 541 -69.01 41.23 4.06
N GLY A 542 -69.47 40.03 4.42
CA GLY A 542 -70.02 39.02 3.52
C GLY A 542 -70.66 37.86 4.29
N ALA A 543 -71.96 37.95 4.60
CA ALA A 543 -72.78 36.90 5.23
C ALA A 543 -73.99 36.56 4.32
N PRO A 544 -74.63 35.38 4.44
CA PRO A 544 -75.73 35.25 5.43
C PRO A 544 -75.77 33.87 6.13
N GLY A 545 -76.08 33.78 7.42
CA GLY A 545 -77.46 33.56 7.84
C GLY A 545 -77.55 33.22 9.34
N ARG A 546 -78.56 33.79 9.99
CA ARG A 546 -78.75 33.95 11.44
C ARG A 546 -79.07 32.65 12.21
N GLY A 547 -78.52 32.57 13.42
CA GLY A 547 -79.08 31.85 14.57
C GLY A 547 -78.70 32.57 15.87
N ARG A 548 -79.68 32.89 16.72
CA ARG A 548 -79.57 33.63 17.99
C ARG A 548 -78.45 33.08 18.93
N PRO A 549 -77.80 33.93 19.75
CA PRO A 549 -76.80 33.46 20.71
C PRO A 549 -77.50 32.89 21.96
N SER A 550 -77.64 31.57 22.04
CA SER A 550 -78.03 30.90 23.28
C SER A 550 -76.79 30.57 24.12
N GLY A 551 -76.61 31.31 25.22
CA GLY A 551 -75.72 30.96 26.32
C GLY A 551 -74.22 31.15 26.06
N PRO A 552 -73.39 31.25 27.12
CA PRO A 552 -71.94 31.26 26.97
C PRO A 552 -71.52 29.92 26.35
N VAL A 553 -71.32 29.91 25.03
CA VAL A 553 -70.73 28.77 24.34
C VAL A 553 -69.28 28.73 24.77
N PHE A 554 -68.99 27.76 25.62
CA PHE A 554 -67.65 27.26 25.91
C PHE A 554 -66.87 27.09 24.59
N ARG A 555 -66.11 28.09 24.16
CA ARG A 555 -65.32 28.04 22.93
C ARG A 555 -63.86 27.72 23.20
N HIS A 556 -63.60 26.71 24.02
CA HIS A 556 -62.25 26.15 24.17
C HIS A 556 -62.33 24.63 24.18
N GLY A 557 -61.43 23.97 23.43
CA GLY A 557 -61.43 22.54 23.18
C GLY A 557 -61.38 21.72 24.48
N GLY A 558 -62.53 21.29 24.97
CA GLY A 558 -62.69 20.51 26.19
C GLY A 558 -62.70 19.00 25.98
N ALA A 559 -62.64 18.28 27.11
CA ALA A 559 -62.65 16.82 27.23
C ALA A 559 -63.74 16.08 26.41
N LYS A 560 -64.78 16.76 25.90
CA LYS A 560 -65.72 16.25 24.89
C LYS A 560 -65.05 15.77 23.58
N LYS A 561 -63.87 16.29 23.21
CA LYS A 561 -63.10 15.79 22.06
C LYS A 561 -62.43 14.42 22.30
N ARG A 562 -62.25 13.97 23.56
CA ARG A 562 -61.75 12.61 23.89
C ARG A 562 -62.82 11.53 23.72
N TRP A 563 -64.09 11.87 23.89
CA TRP A 563 -65.18 10.89 23.96
C TRP A 563 -65.92 10.72 22.62
N HIS A 564 -65.88 11.72 21.72
CA HIS A 564 -66.37 11.62 20.33
C HIS A 564 -65.22 11.62 19.31
N HIS A 565 -64.31 10.65 19.39
CA HIS A 565 -63.52 10.30 18.22
C HIS A 565 -64.43 9.55 17.24
N LYS A 566 -64.94 10.23 16.21
CA LYS A 566 -65.49 9.52 15.04
C LYS A 566 -64.34 8.67 14.50
N ARG A 567 -64.37 7.34 14.73
CA ARG A 567 -63.34 6.41 14.24
C ARG A 567 -63.17 6.68 12.75
N LEU A 568 -61.93 6.89 12.30
CA LEU A 568 -61.63 7.02 10.87
C LEU A 568 -62.23 5.79 10.17
N LYS A 569 -63.13 6.03 9.19
CA LYS A 569 -63.66 4.98 8.34
C LYS A 569 -62.48 4.35 7.59
N ARG A 570 -62.60 3.09 7.15
CA ARG A 570 -61.48 2.38 6.47
C ARG A 570 -60.92 3.16 5.27
N ARG A 571 -61.78 3.92 4.57
CA ARG A 571 -61.43 4.82 3.46
C ARG A 571 -60.62 6.07 3.85
N ASP A 572 -60.75 6.52 5.10
CA ASP A 572 -60.10 7.75 5.60
C ASP A 572 -58.76 7.44 6.32
N ARG A 573 -58.29 6.18 6.34
CA ARG A 573 -57.04 5.82 7.00
C ARG A 573 -55.88 5.94 6.01
N PRO A 574 -54.89 6.82 6.26
CA PRO A 574 -53.73 6.91 5.38
C PRO A 574 -52.95 5.59 5.44
N ALA A 575 -52.38 5.17 4.32
CA ALA A 575 -51.48 4.03 4.30
C ALA A 575 -50.19 4.38 5.07
N LEU A 576 -50.03 3.80 6.26
CA LEU A 576 -48.86 4.00 7.13
C LEU A 576 -47.75 2.97 6.90
N SER A 577 -47.86 2.18 5.83
CA SER A 577 -46.80 1.29 5.37
C SER A 577 -45.59 2.10 4.90
N PHE A 578 -44.40 1.52 5.05
CA PHE A 578 -43.17 2.12 4.54
C PHE A 578 -43.18 2.30 3.01
N ASP A 579 -43.94 1.44 2.33
CA ASP A 579 -44.14 1.48 0.87
C ASP A 579 -45.20 2.49 0.42
N SER A 580 -45.76 3.30 1.32
CA SER A 580 -46.77 4.29 0.91
C SER A 580 -46.11 5.52 0.28
N PRO A 581 -46.72 6.14 -0.75
CA PRO A 581 -46.15 7.32 -1.39
C PRO A 581 -45.99 8.48 -0.41
N VAL A 582 -46.91 8.61 0.56
CA VAL A 582 -46.84 9.62 1.63
C VAL A 582 -45.60 9.42 2.51
N PHE A 583 -45.21 8.16 2.75
CA PHE A 583 -44.01 7.83 3.51
C PHE A 583 -42.75 8.10 2.69
N GLU A 584 -42.71 7.68 1.42
CA GLU A 584 -41.59 7.93 0.50
C GLU A 584 -41.26 9.42 0.33
N ASP A 585 -42.27 10.29 0.24
CA ASP A 585 -42.06 11.72 -0.02
C ASP A 585 -41.54 12.48 1.22
N LYS A 586 -41.97 12.10 2.42
CA LYS A 586 -41.71 12.87 3.65
C LYS A 586 -40.59 12.31 4.52
N TYR A 587 -40.28 11.02 4.37
CA TYR A 587 -39.24 10.37 5.16
C TYR A 587 -37.85 11.00 4.99
N PRO A 588 -37.38 11.39 3.78
CA PRO A 588 -36.04 11.96 3.62
C PRO A 588 -35.81 13.24 4.43
N ALA A 589 -36.82 14.11 4.51
CA ALA A 589 -36.75 15.33 5.31
C ALA A 589 -36.72 15.03 6.81
N ALA A 590 -37.58 14.13 7.29
CA ALA A 590 -37.62 13.74 8.70
C ALA A 590 -36.35 13.00 9.14
N ALA A 591 -35.76 12.17 8.28
CA ALA A 591 -34.49 11.50 8.53
C ALA A 591 -33.34 12.51 8.66
N LEU A 592 -33.28 13.50 7.77
CA LEU A 592 -32.29 14.57 7.81
C LEU A 592 -32.37 15.40 9.09
N ASP A 593 -33.59 15.81 9.50
CA ASP A 593 -33.79 16.53 10.76
C ASP A 593 -33.34 15.70 11.98
N SER A 594 -33.64 14.40 11.97
CA SER A 594 -33.21 13.51 13.04
C SER A 594 -31.68 13.36 13.10
N VAL A 595 -31.01 13.21 11.96
CA VAL A 595 -29.54 13.14 11.91
C VAL A 595 -28.92 14.45 12.36
N ARG A 596 -29.42 15.61 11.91
CA ARG A 596 -28.91 16.93 12.35
C ARG A 596 -28.99 17.12 13.86
N ARG A 597 -30.06 16.62 14.49
CA ARG A 597 -30.21 16.60 15.96
C ARG A 597 -29.22 15.65 16.65
N LEU A 598 -28.80 14.57 16.00
CA LEU A 598 -27.76 13.69 16.56
C LEU A 598 -26.35 14.24 16.32
N ALA A 599 -26.18 14.94 15.21
CA ALA A 599 -24.95 15.58 14.80
C ALA A 599 -24.67 16.91 15.52
N SER A 600 -25.63 17.46 16.27
CA SER A 600 -25.42 18.66 17.08
C SER A 600 -24.67 18.37 18.38
N SER A 601 -24.09 19.43 18.92
CA SER A 601 -23.51 19.51 20.25
C SER A 601 -24.59 19.89 21.27
N LYS A 602 -24.23 19.85 22.56
CA LYS A 602 -25.14 20.29 23.64
C LYS A 602 -25.50 21.78 23.58
N SER A 603 -24.71 22.63 22.91
CA SER A 603 -25.03 24.06 22.70
C SER A 603 -26.01 24.29 21.56
N GLY A 604 -26.24 23.29 20.70
CA GLY A 604 -27.11 23.36 19.52
C GLY A 604 -26.35 23.49 18.19
N ASP A 605 -25.05 23.77 18.22
CA ASP A 605 -24.22 23.86 17.02
C ASP A 605 -23.74 22.47 16.56
N PRO A 606 -23.45 22.21 15.26
CA PRO A 606 -22.85 20.94 14.81
C PRO A 606 -21.62 20.50 15.62
N TYR A 607 -21.51 19.21 15.91
CA TYR A 607 -20.39 18.64 16.65
C TYR A 607 -19.10 18.71 15.82
N ASP A 608 -18.01 19.18 16.43
CA ASP A 608 -16.72 19.46 15.75
C ASP A 608 -15.47 19.00 16.52
N GLU A 609 -15.62 18.02 17.40
CA GLU A 609 -14.57 17.46 18.28
C GLU A 609 -14.02 18.43 19.34
N THR A 610 -14.17 19.74 19.15
CA THR A 610 -13.83 20.76 20.16
C THR A 610 -14.96 21.02 21.15
N ASN A 611 -16.20 20.73 20.74
CA ASN A 611 -17.40 20.92 21.54
C ASN A 611 -17.94 19.59 22.12
N ASN A 612 -18.94 19.67 23.02
CA ASN A 612 -19.49 18.48 23.68
C ASN A 612 -20.57 17.80 22.82
N PRO A 613 -20.44 16.50 22.48
CA PRO A 613 -21.40 15.82 21.60
C PRO A 613 -22.76 15.63 22.29
N GLN A 614 -23.85 15.74 21.51
CA GLN A 614 -25.17 15.33 21.96
C GLN A 614 -25.34 13.80 21.93
N SER A 615 -24.79 13.15 20.90
CA SER A 615 -24.76 11.70 20.76
C SER A 615 -23.31 11.21 20.70
N SER A 616 -22.93 10.32 21.62
CA SER A 616 -21.63 9.65 21.60
C SER A 616 -21.47 8.71 20.40
N ASP A 617 -22.58 8.15 19.91
CA ASP A 617 -22.55 7.27 18.73
C ASP A 617 -22.26 8.08 17.45
N TRP A 618 -22.80 9.29 17.33
CA TRP A 618 -22.46 10.19 16.22
C TRP A 618 -20.98 10.59 16.25
N MET A 619 -20.42 10.88 17.42
CA MET A 619 -19.00 11.19 17.58
C MET A 619 -18.11 10.07 17.00
N THR A 620 -18.40 8.80 17.35
CA THR A 620 -17.65 7.66 16.80
C THR A 620 -17.81 7.53 15.29
N VAL A 621 -19.02 7.75 14.76
CA VAL A 621 -19.27 7.70 13.31
C VAL A 621 -18.55 8.84 12.59
N LEU A 622 -18.60 10.07 13.12
CA LEU A 622 -17.96 11.24 12.52
C LEU A 622 -16.44 11.10 12.48
N SER A 623 -15.81 10.76 13.62
CA SER A 623 -14.36 10.54 13.70
C SER A 623 -13.90 9.49 12.69
N TRP A 624 -14.62 8.36 12.60
CA TRP A 624 -14.29 7.32 11.61
C TRP A 624 -14.42 7.83 10.16
N LEU A 625 -15.48 8.59 9.85
CA LEU A 625 -15.69 9.14 8.50
C LEU A 625 -14.59 10.15 8.13
N VAL A 626 -14.25 11.06 9.05
CA VAL A 626 -13.19 12.05 8.86
C VAL A 626 -11.84 11.36 8.66
N ASP A 627 -11.52 10.34 9.46
CA ASP A 627 -10.29 9.55 9.29
C ASP A 627 -10.19 8.93 7.88
N ARG A 628 -11.30 8.42 7.33
CA ARG A 628 -11.32 7.90 5.94
C ARG A 628 -11.26 9.00 4.89
N MET A 629 -11.77 10.19 5.17
CA MET A 629 -11.50 11.36 4.33
C MET A 629 -10.00 11.68 4.32
N PHE A 630 -9.29 11.51 5.43
CA PHE A 630 -7.83 11.62 5.48
C PHE A 630 -7.10 10.37 4.96
N LEU A 631 -7.82 9.39 4.40
CA LEU A 631 -7.29 8.09 3.93
C LEU A 631 -6.47 7.36 5.01
N ALA A 632 -6.79 7.57 6.29
CA ALA A 632 -6.18 6.85 7.39
C ALA A 632 -6.64 5.39 7.36
N GLY A 633 -5.74 4.45 7.67
CA GLY A 633 -6.02 3.02 7.75
C GLY A 633 -6.40 2.32 6.44
N VAL A 634 -6.42 3.01 5.30
CA VAL A 634 -6.69 2.41 3.99
C VAL A 634 -5.48 1.56 3.57
N PRO A 635 -5.68 0.28 3.14
CA PRO A 635 -4.57 -0.57 2.73
C PRO A 635 -3.74 0.04 1.59
N ALA A 636 -2.42 -0.03 1.68
CA ALA A 636 -1.49 0.59 0.73
C ALA A 636 -1.70 0.11 -0.72
N HIS A 637 -2.06 -1.16 -0.94
CA HIS A 637 -2.33 -1.71 -2.27
C HIS A 637 -3.61 -1.15 -2.92
N CYS A 638 -4.53 -0.57 -2.15
CA CYS A 638 -5.68 0.15 -2.67
C CYS A 638 -5.30 1.58 -3.07
N LEU A 639 -4.33 2.17 -2.37
CA LEU A 639 -3.84 3.52 -2.58
C LEU A 639 -2.89 3.61 -3.79
N LEU A 640 -1.96 2.67 -3.89
CA LEU A 640 -0.99 2.50 -4.96
C LEU A 640 -1.31 1.21 -5.73
N PRO A 641 -1.97 1.31 -6.91
CA PRO A 641 -2.37 0.15 -7.70
C PRO A 641 -1.20 -0.73 -8.14
N ASP A 642 -0.08 -0.09 -8.45
CA ASP A 642 1.11 -0.74 -8.98
C ASP A 642 2.35 -0.13 -8.31
N PRO A 643 3.24 -0.94 -7.70
CA PRO A 643 4.46 -0.44 -7.07
C PRO A 643 5.41 0.25 -8.06
N THR A 644 5.31 -0.02 -9.36
CA THR A 644 6.14 0.65 -10.39
C THR A 644 5.87 2.15 -10.51
N TYR A 645 4.73 2.63 -9.99
CA TYR A 645 4.38 4.07 -10.00
C TYR A 645 5.29 4.90 -9.08
N LEU A 646 5.95 4.24 -8.11
CA LEU A 646 6.85 4.85 -7.15
C LEU A 646 8.22 4.14 -7.15
N GLN A 647 9.01 4.39 -8.20
CA GLN A 647 10.39 3.90 -8.28
C GLN A 647 11.30 4.58 -7.23
N PRO A 648 12.45 3.99 -6.86
CA PRO A 648 13.40 4.61 -5.92
C PRO A 648 13.90 5.99 -6.38
N GLU A 649 14.26 6.84 -5.41
CA GLU A 649 14.75 8.23 -5.60
C GLU A 649 13.82 9.14 -6.43
N ASN A 650 12.51 9.06 -6.15
CA ASN A 650 11.50 9.84 -6.85
C ASN A 650 10.55 10.59 -5.91
N LEU A 651 10.18 11.80 -6.35
CA LEU A 651 9.09 12.58 -5.78
C LEU A 651 7.90 12.61 -6.75
N ARG A 652 6.75 12.10 -6.32
CA ARG A 652 5.53 11.96 -7.16
C ARG A 652 4.35 12.70 -6.55
N PHE A 653 3.83 13.70 -7.26
CA PHE A 653 2.62 14.43 -6.87
C PHE A 653 1.35 13.76 -7.40
N PHE A 654 0.25 13.92 -6.68
CA PHE A 654 -1.05 13.41 -7.08
C PHE A 654 -2.20 14.28 -6.55
N HIS A 655 -3.34 14.14 -7.20
CA HIS A 655 -4.64 14.65 -6.77
C HIS A 655 -5.45 13.51 -6.15
N ILE A 656 -6.30 13.80 -5.16
CA ILE A 656 -7.13 12.80 -4.51
C ILE A 656 -8.52 12.78 -5.16
N ASP A 657 -8.87 11.68 -5.83
CA ASP A 657 -10.16 11.49 -6.49
C ASP A 657 -11.32 11.51 -5.48
N LYS A 658 -12.10 12.59 -5.51
CA LYS A 658 -13.29 12.77 -4.68
C LYS A 658 -14.37 11.71 -4.91
N ASN A 659 -14.51 11.22 -6.15
CA ASN A 659 -15.51 10.20 -6.46
C ASN A 659 -15.11 8.84 -5.85
N TRP A 660 -13.80 8.56 -5.75
CA TRP A 660 -13.28 7.36 -5.11
C TRP A 660 -13.54 7.37 -3.60
N VAL A 661 -13.25 8.49 -2.94
CA VAL A 661 -13.50 8.65 -1.48
C VAL A 661 -14.99 8.60 -1.17
N ASP A 662 -15.84 9.20 -2.02
CA ASP A 662 -17.30 9.11 -1.86
C ASP A 662 -17.79 7.65 -1.98
N ALA A 663 -17.32 6.91 -2.99
CA ALA A 663 -17.66 5.49 -3.14
C ALA A 663 -17.21 4.66 -1.92
N LEU A 664 -16.03 4.95 -1.36
CA LEU A 664 -15.53 4.31 -0.14
C LEU A 664 -16.43 4.61 1.07
N ILE A 665 -16.80 5.88 1.28
CA ILE A 665 -17.71 6.27 2.37
C ILE A 665 -19.10 5.67 2.16
N ASP A 666 -19.60 5.62 0.92
CA ASP A 666 -20.87 5.01 0.56
C ASP A 666 -20.92 3.52 0.92
N GLY A 667 -19.82 2.81 0.65
CA GLY A 667 -19.64 1.40 0.99
C GLY A 667 -19.59 1.16 2.49
N ALA A 668 -18.87 2.00 3.23
CA ALA A 668 -18.82 1.93 4.69
C ALA A 668 -20.21 2.13 5.33
N LEU A 669 -20.95 3.15 4.87
CA LEU A 669 -22.29 3.47 5.35
C LEU A 669 -23.37 2.51 4.82
N SER A 670 -23.06 1.61 3.88
CA SER A 670 -24.02 0.62 3.37
C SER A 670 -24.39 -0.45 4.41
N LEU A 671 -23.57 -0.60 5.46
CA LEU A 671 -23.78 -1.58 6.52
C LEU A 671 -24.98 -1.25 7.41
N GLY A 672 -25.68 -2.30 7.84
CA GLY A 672 -26.89 -2.13 8.66
C GLY A 672 -28.10 -1.64 7.87
N ASN A 673 -28.10 -1.77 6.54
CA ASN A 673 -29.29 -1.53 5.75
C ASN A 673 -30.29 -2.69 5.93
N HIS A 674 -31.40 -2.42 6.61
CA HIS A 674 -32.49 -3.38 6.85
C HIS A 674 -33.69 -3.17 5.91
N PHE A 675 -33.63 -2.16 5.02
CA PHE A 675 -34.76 -1.73 4.20
C PHE A 675 -34.39 -1.63 2.71
N GLY A 676 -35.39 -1.74 1.83
CA GLY A 676 -35.17 -1.70 0.38
C GLY A 676 -34.71 -0.33 -0.14
N THR A 677 -35.04 0.76 0.56
CA THR A 677 -34.68 2.14 0.24
C THR A 677 -33.86 2.74 1.39
N ASP A 678 -32.62 3.16 1.10
CA ASP A 678 -31.67 3.62 2.11
C ASP A 678 -31.53 5.16 2.12
N GLU A 679 -32.54 5.83 2.69
CA GLU A 679 -32.57 7.29 2.86
C GLU A 679 -31.78 7.74 4.12
N ASP A 680 -31.56 6.84 5.09
CA ASP A 680 -30.81 7.14 6.32
C ASP A 680 -29.34 7.43 6.01
N ARG A 681 -28.72 6.63 5.14
CA ARG A 681 -27.35 6.86 4.66
C ARG A 681 -27.20 8.22 3.98
N VAL A 682 -28.18 8.61 3.17
CA VAL A 682 -28.20 9.92 2.50
C VAL A 682 -28.26 11.06 3.52
N ALA A 683 -29.09 10.93 4.56
CA ALA A 683 -29.18 11.90 5.64
C ALA A 683 -27.84 12.05 6.40
N ILE A 684 -27.15 10.94 6.69
CA ILE A 684 -25.82 10.93 7.32
C ILE A 684 -24.79 11.67 6.44
N LYS A 685 -24.76 11.39 5.13
CA LYS A 685 -23.86 12.08 4.18
C LYS A 685 -24.13 13.59 4.10
N LYS A 686 -25.40 14.00 4.13
CA LYS A 686 -25.77 15.44 4.14
C LYS A 686 -25.29 16.13 5.42
N ALA A 687 -25.43 15.49 6.58
CA ALA A 687 -24.91 16.02 7.84
C ALA A 687 -23.38 16.11 7.86
N LEU A 688 -22.68 15.16 7.22
CA LEU A 688 -21.23 15.27 7.02
C LEU A 688 -20.87 16.46 6.10
N ASN A 689 -21.61 16.70 5.01
CA ASN A 689 -21.40 17.90 4.20
C ASN A 689 -21.69 19.20 4.98
N ASP A 690 -22.69 19.21 5.87
CA ASP A 690 -22.95 20.35 6.77
C ASP A 690 -21.75 20.60 7.69
N TYR A 691 -21.11 19.54 8.21
CA TYR A 691 -19.88 19.63 8.99
C TYR A 691 -18.72 20.23 8.17
N ILE A 692 -18.44 19.70 6.98
CA ILE A 692 -17.32 20.14 6.12
C ILE A 692 -17.44 21.61 5.72
N ASN A 693 -18.67 22.10 5.48
CA ASN A 693 -18.91 23.47 5.06
C ASN A 693 -18.82 24.50 6.21
N ARG A 694 -18.72 24.06 7.46
CA ARG A 694 -18.71 24.94 8.64
C ARG A 694 -17.34 25.57 8.89
N THR A 695 -17.36 26.79 9.42
CA THR A 695 -16.25 27.45 10.11
C THR A 695 -16.47 27.35 11.63
N PRO A 696 -15.65 26.58 12.38
CA PRO A 696 -15.74 26.49 13.84
C PRO A 696 -15.50 27.83 14.55
N ASP A 697 -16.09 28.02 15.73
CA ASP A 697 -15.94 29.26 16.49
C ASP A 697 -14.50 29.40 17.01
N GLY A 698 -13.82 30.49 16.64
CA GLY A 698 -12.42 30.73 16.97
C GLY A 698 -11.42 30.29 15.89
N MET A 699 -11.87 29.66 14.80
CA MET A 699 -11.09 29.46 13.58
C MET A 699 -11.53 30.43 12.48
N GLU A 700 -10.57 31.03 11.78
CA GLU A 700 -10.84 31.92 10.64
C GLU A 700 -11.00 31.16 9.30
N HIS A 701 -10.81 29.84 9.32
CA HIS A 701 -10.91 28.97 8.15
C HIS A 701 -11.95 27.86 8.35
N ARG A 702 -12.41 27.28 7.23
CA ARG A 702 -13.28 26.09 7.21
C ARG A 702 -12.46 24.85 7.59
N ILE A 703 -13.15 23.76 7.91
CA ILE A 703 -12.49 22.46 8.11
C ILE A 703 -11.72 22.06 6.85
N GLN A 704 -10.40 21.87 7.00
CA GLN A 704 -9.51 21.55 5.89
C GLN A 704 -9.52 20.04 5.63
N ILE A 705 -9.69 19.67 4.37
CA ILE A 705 -9.70 18.28 3.92
C ILE A 705 -8.65 18.13 2.82
N PRO A 706 -7.81 17.09 2.85
CA PRO A 706 -6.79 16.91 1.83
C PRO A 706 -7.39 16.65 0.46
N ALA A 707 -6.92 17.43 -0.53
CA ALA A 707 -7.26 17.32 -1.94
C ALA A 707 -6.05 16.91 -2.80
N TYR A 708 -4.84 17.19 -2.32
CA TYR A 708 -3.59 16.92 -3.01
C TYR A 708 -2.59 16.23 -2.09
N GLY A 709 -1.56 15.63 -2.67
CA GLY A 709 -0.46 15.06 -1.91
C GLY A 709 0.74 14.70 -2.75
N PHE A 710 1.78 14.20 -2.08
CA PHE A 710 2.93 13.62 -2.74
C PHE A 710 3.47 12.39 -1.99
N TYR A 711 4.12 11.52 -2.75
CA TYR A 711 4.99 10.46 -2.24
C TYR A 711 6.44 10.80 -2.54
N LEU A 712 7.29 10.67 -1.53
CA LEU A 712 8.73 10.74 -1.65
C LEU A 712 9.29 9.35 -1.33
N ARG A 713 9.83 8.66 -2.33
CA ARG A 713 10.61 7.44 -2.11
C ARG A 713 12.09 7.77 -2.28
N SER A 714 12.83 7.80 -1.19
CA SER A 714 14.26 8.14 -1.18
C SER A 714 14.94 7.59 0.07
N ASP A 715 16.19 7.19 -0.07
CA ASP A 715 17.08 6.84 1.04
C ASP A 715 17.29 8.04 1.98
N LEU A 716 16.98 9.27 1.56
CA LEU A 716 16.97 10.42 2.46
C LEU A 716 15.95 10.27 3.59
N VAL A 717 14.81 9.62 3.32
CA VAL A 717 13.76 9.39 4.33
C VAL A 717 14.22 8.35 5.35
N THR A 718 15.04 7.36 4.94
CA THR A 718 15.67 6.43 5.90
C THR A 718 16.75 7.11 6.73
N MET A 719 17.55 7.99 6.11
CA MET A 719 18.61 8.74 6.80
C MET A 719 18.05 9.76 7.80
N PHE A 720 16.93 10.42 7.46
CA PHE A 720 16.31 11.49 8.23
C PHE A 720 14.83 11.21 8.45
N PRO A 721 14.46 10.42 9.48
CA PRO A 721 13.06 10.10 9.75
C PRO A 721 12.25 11.34 10.18
N ASP A 722 12.90 12.31 10.82
CA ASP A 722 12.27 13.57 11.28
C ASP A 722 12.45 14.72 10.28
N LEU A 723 12.38 14.42 8.99
CA LEU A 723 12.52 15.43 7.93
C LEU A 723 11.40 16.47 8.05
N ARG A 724 11.75 17.75 8.25
CA ARG A 724 10.76 18.82 8.34
C ARG A 724 10.28 19.18 6.94
N VAL A 725 8.99 19.05 6.69
CA VAL A 725 8.35 19.41 5.43
C VAL A 725 7.66 20.76 5.58
N GLU A 726 8.05 21.74 4.78
CA GLU A 726 7.43 23.07 4.74
C GLU A 726 6.93 23.41 3.34
N ILE A 727 5.78 24.07 3.29
CA ILE A 727 5.14 24.54 2.06
C ILE A 727 5.19 26.05 2.10
N VAL A 728 5.84 26.64 1.10
CA VAL A 728 6.07 28.09 1.00
C VAL A 728 5.14 28.68 -0.05
N SER A 729 4.49 29.80 0.30
CA SER A 729 3.64 30.59 -0.59
C SER A 729 4.43 31.70 -1.28
N ASN A 730 3.98 32.19 -2.44
CA ASN A 730 4.58 33.34 -3.12
C ASN A 730 3.80 34.63 -2.78
N ASP A 731 4.20 35.29 -1.70
CA ASP A 731 3.53 36.51 -1.18
C ASP A 731 3.47 37.65 -2.20
N THR A 732 4.44 37.74 -3.12
CA THR A 732 4.45 38.79 -4.14
C THR A 732 3.38 38.56 -5.21
N ALA A 733 3.17 37.30 -5.61
CA ALA A 733 2.14 36.91 -6.58
C ALA A 733 0.74 37.01 -5.96
N LEU A 734 0.58 36.66 -4.69
CA LEU A 734 -0.68 36.78 -3.95
C LEU A 734 -1.11 38.25 -3.80
N LYS A 735 -0.19 39.14 -3.40
CA LYS A 735 -0.44 40.59 -3.34
C LYS A 735 -0.78 41.19 -4.70
N ALA A 736 -0.13 40.73 -5.78
CA ALA A 736 -0.44 41.17 -7.14
C ALA A 736 -1.85 40.72 -7.59
N ALA A 737 -2.30 39.56 -7.12
CA ALA A 737 -3.64 39.02 -7.37
C ALA A 737 -4.72 39.58 -6.41
N GLY A 738 -4.36 40.44 -5.46
CA GLY A 738 -5.27 40.97 -4.44
C GLY A 738 -5.81 39.90 -3.47
N GLN A 739 -5.07 38.80 -3.29
CA GLN A 739 -5.43 37.70 -2.39
C GLN A 739 -4.48 37.70 -1.18
N ASP A 740 -5.02 37.52 0.02
CA ASP A 740 -4.22 37.31 1.23
C ASP A 740 -3.66 35.88 1.28
N PRO A 741 -2.52 35.65 1.98
CA PRO A 741 -2.02 34.29 2.20
C PRO A 741 -3.09 33.43 2.87
N PRO A 742 -3.27 32.17 2.45
CA PRO A 742 -4.42 31.39 2.90
C PRO A 742 -4.26 31.03 4.37
N LEU A 743 -5.30 31.33 5.15
CA LEU A 743 -5.41 30.99 6.58
C LEU A 743 -5.63 29.48 6.73
N GLY A 744 -4.92 28.85 7.68
CA GLY A 744 -4.98 27.40 7.94
C GLY A 744 -3.62 26.69 7.81
N ALA A 745 -3.58 25.41 8.20
CA ALA A 745 -2.35 24.62 8.13
C ALA A 745 -2.03 24.27 6.65
N PRO A 746 -0.81 24.55 6.16
CA PRO A 746 -0.47 24.26 4.76
C PRO A 746 -0.23 22.76 4.51
N LEU A 747 0.19 22.03 5.54
CA LEU A 747 0.39 20.58 5.53
C LEU A 747 -0.59 19.94 6.50
N LEU A 748 -1.45 19.04 6.02
CA LEU A 748 -2.54 18.47 6.81
C LEU A 748 -2.17 17.12 7.44
N ARG A 749 -1.39 16.31 6.73
CA ARG A 749 -0.90 15.01 7.20
C ARG A 749 0.45 14.74 6.56
N HIS A 750 1.42 14.25 7.33
CA HIS A 750 2.62 13.64 6.79
C HIS A 750 3.03 12.45 7.66
N GLU A 751 3.51 11.40 7.03
CA GLU A 751 3.86 10.14 7.70
C GLU A 751 4.91 9.39 6.87
N ILE A 752 5.82 8.70 7.55
CA ILE A 752 6.70 7.71 6.93
C ILE A 752 5.94 6.39 6.88
N VAL A 753 5.52 5.99 5.68
CA VAL A 753 4.68 4.79 5.47
C VAL A 753 5.52 3.51 5.65
N THR A 754 6.77 3.56 5.21
CA THR A 754 7.76 2.49 5.35
C THR A 754 9.15 3.11 5.22
N ASP A 755 10.19 2.39 5.61
CA ASP A 755 11.58 2.82 5.44
C ASP A 755 11.82 3.32 4.00
N GLY A 756 12.19 4.59 3.89
CA GLY A 756 12.49 5.23 2.61
C GLY A 756 11.29 5.80 1.86
N VAL A 757 10.05 5.68 2.38
CA VAL A 757 8.84 6.23 1.75
C VAL A 757 8.09 7.15 2.68
N MET A 758 8.01 8.43 2.31
CA MET A 758 7.24 9.45 2.99
C MET A 758 6.01 9.83 2.16
N MET A 759 4.89 10.04 2.83
CA MET A 759 3.63 10.52 2.25
C MET A 759 3.23 11.84 2.92
N ALA A 760 2.74 12.78 2.13
CA ALA A 760 2.24 14.06 2.63
C ALA A 760 0.95 14.49 1.91
N PHE A 761 0.00 15.08 2.64
CA PHE A 761 -1.27 15.59 2.15
C PHE A 761 -1.48 17.07 2.44
N MET A 762 -2.16 17.75 1.52
CA MET A 762 -2.42 19.19 1.51
C MET A 762 -3.76 19.50 0.81
N ASP A 763 -4.28 20.70 1.03
CA ASP A 763 -5.52 21.23 0.41
C ASP A 763 -5.27 22.15 -0.79
N ARG A 764 -4.05 22.67 -0.92
CA ARG A 764 -3.64 23.62 -1.99
C ARG A 764 -3.08 22.91 -3.21
N VAL A 765 -3.32 23.49 -4.38
CA VAL A 765 -2.80 22.99 -5.67
C VAL A 765 -1.28 23.20 -5.74
N PRO A 766 -0.47 22.15 -6.00
CA PRO A 766 0.96 22.30 -6.25
C PRO A 766 1.27 23.18 -7.46
N GLY A 767 2.20 24.14 -7.30
CA GLY A 767 2.57 25.10 -8.35
C GLY A 767 1.68 26.35 -8.41
N SER A 768 0.66 26.47 -7.55
CA SER A 768 -0.13 27.69 -7.40
C SER A 768 0.64 28.79 -6.63
N ALA A 769 0.14 30.03 -6.66
CA ALA A 769 0.71 31.12 -5.85
C ALA A 769 0.68 30.79 -4.33
N GLN A 770 -0.24 29.93 -3.89
CA GLN A 770 -0.38 29.49 -2.51
C GLN A 770 0.59 28.34 -2.13
N PHE A 771 1.08 27.59 -3.11
CA PHE A 771 2.07 26.51 -2.95
C PHE A 771 3.11 26.62 -4.07
N SER A 772 4.08 27.52 -3.87
CA SER A 772 5.11 27.83 -4.86
C SER A 772 6.37 27.00 -4.69
N SER A 773 6.71 26.58 -3.47
CA SER A 773 7.91 25.80 -3.20
C SER A 773 7.68 24.80 -2.06
N LEU A 774 8.29 23.62 -2.20
CA LEU A 774 8.35 22.59 -1.16
C LEU A 774 9.75 22.60 -0.56
N VAL A 775 9.87 22.79 0.74
CA VAL A 775 11.15 22.84 1.45
C VAL A 775 11.25 21.64 2.38
N LEU A 776 12.22 20.77 2.13
CA LEU A 776 12.57 19.66 3.01
C LEU A 776 13.79 20.07 3.82
N THR A 777 13.65 20.16 5.14
CA THR A 777 14.67 20.71 6.03
C THR A 777 15.15 19.64 7.00
N GLN A 778 16.47 19.62 7.25
CA GLN A 778 17.04 18.74 8.26
C GLN A 778 16.46 19.04 9.65
N PRO A 779 16.16 18.02 10.48
CA PRO A 779 15.68 18.23 11.84
C PRO A 779 16.69 18.97 12.72
N ALA A 780 16.18 19.82 13.62
CA ALA A 780 17.00 20.68 14.48
C ALA A 780 17.89 19.90 15.48
N HIS A 781 17.47 18.72 15.94
CA HIS A 781 18.25 17.91 16.88
C HIS A 781 19.49 17.26 16.25
N GLN A 782 19.63 17.30 14.91
CA GLN A 782 20.83 16.87 14.19
C GLN A 782 21.70 18.05 13.76
N GLN A 783 21.40 19.26 14.23
CA GLN A 783 22.24 20.42 14.01
C GLN A 783 23.57 20.23 14.73
N ARG A 784 24.67 20.38 13.99
CA ARG A 784 26.03 20.25 14.51
C ARG A 784 26.73 21.60 14.56
N PHE A 785 27.79 21.68 15.36
CA PHE A 785 28.74 22.78 15.28
C PHE A 785 29.87 22.39 14.33
N ALA A 786 30.13 23.21 13.33
CA ALA A 786 31.16 22.98 12.32
C ALA A 786 32.05 24.23 12.18
N VAL A 787 33.36 24.01 12.33
CA VAL A 787 34.39 25.05 12.19
C VAL A 787 34.72 25.31 10.72
N GLY A 788 34.81 24.24 9.93
CA GLY A 788 35.25 24.27 8.54
C GLY A 788 34.17 23.78 7.60
N ARG A 789 34.12 24.36 6.40
CA ARG A 789 33.30 23.88 5.28
C ARG A 789 33.86 22.59 4.69
N GLY A 790 35.17 22.41 4.78
CA GLY A 790 35.87 21.21 4.34
C GLY A 790 37.09 20.99 5.21
N LEU A 791 37.32 19.74 5.57
CA LEU A 791 38.51 19.30 6.29
C LEU A 791 39.21 18.25 5.45
N GLU A 792 40.41 18.59 4.98
CA GLU A 792 41.32 17.68 4.31
C GLU A 792 42.53 17.41 5.22
N PRO A 793 43.25 16.30 5.06
CA PRO A 793 44.46 16.01 5.85
C PRO A 793 45.58 17.06 5.70
N THR A 794 45.50 17.90 4.66
CA THR A 794 46.50 18.89 4.26
C THR A 794 46.01 20.33 4.34
N GLU A 795 44.71 20.56 4.56
CA GLU A 795 44.16 21.90 4.75
C GLU A 795 42.78 21.89 5.43
N ILE A 796 42.51 22.91 6.23
CA ILE A 796 41.16 23.22 6.70
C ILE A 796 40.66 24.48 6.00
N LYS A 797 39.46 24.39 5.41
CA LYS A 797 38.77 25.49 4.74
C LYS A 797 37.72 26.05 5.69
N VAL A 798 37.91 27.29 6.16
CA VAL A 798 36.99 27.98 7.05
C VAL A 798 36.33 29.14 6.33
N ASP A 799 35.01 29.06 6.17
CA ASP A 799 34.20 30.15 5.62
C ASP A 799 33.72 31.07 6.75
N ILE A 800 34.22 32.31 6.80
CA ILE A 800 33.67 33.35 7.69
C ILE A 800 32.37 33.86 7.09
N ARG A 801 31.28 33.70 7.86
CA ARG A 801 29.92 34.04 7.41
C ARG A 801 29.58 35.49 7.74
N ARG A 802 28.62 36.05 7.01
CA ARG A 802 28.06 37.37 7.33
C ARG A 802 27.28 37.32 8.65
N GLN A 803 27.52 38.29 9.52
CA GLN A 803 26.85 38.43 10.81
C GLN A 803 26.46 39.90 10.98
N TYR A 804 25.27 40.15 11.50
CA TYR A 804 24.65 41.47 11.49
C TYR A 804 24.37 41.91 12.92
N THR A 805 24.67 43.16 13.26
CA THR A 805 24.26 43.82 14.52
C THR A 805 23.01 44.67 14.34
N VAL A 806 22.50 44.75 13.11
CA VAL A 806 21.31 45.51 12.73
C VAL A 806 20.05 44.67 12.87
N ASP A 807 18.89 45.33 12.88
CA ASP A 807 17.59 44.67 12.95
C ASP A 807 17.31 43.79 11.71
N GLN A 808 16.33 42.88 11.84
CA GLN A 808 16.01 41.93 10.78
C GLN A 808 15.60 42.64 9.47
N GLN A 809 14.88 43.76 9.55
CA GLN A 809 14.44 44.51 8.38
C GLN A 809 15.63 45.08 7.60
N ALA A 810 16.62 45.67 8.29
CA ALA A 810 17.83 46.14 7.63
C ALA A 810 18.74 45.00 7.18
N ARG A 811 18.81 43.88 7.89
CA ARG A 811 19.55 42.68 7.42
C ARG A 811 19.02 42.17 6.09
N GLU A 812 17.71 42.24 5.86
CA GLU A 812 17.08 41.74 4.64
C GLU A 812 17.38 42.59 3.39
N THR A 813 17.93 43.80 3.54
CA THR A 813 18.35 44.63 2.39
C THR A 813 19.67 44.18 1.75
N ASP A 814 20.47 43.35 2.45
CA ASP A 814 21.72 42.81 1.92
C ASP A 814 21.49 41.65 0.94
N LYS A 815 21.83 41.88 -0.34
CA LYS A 815 21.68 40.90 -1.44
C LYS A 815 22.61 39.70 -1.32
N ASP A 816 23.75 39.84 -0.65
CA ASP A 816 24.78 38.79 -0.54
C ASP A 816 24.76 38.06 0.81
N ARG A 817 23.68 38.21 1.59
CA ARG A 817 23.57 37.69 2.97
C ARG A 817 23.87 36.20 3.17
N HIS A 818 23.68 35.39 2.13
CA HIS A 818 23.87 33.94 2.16
C HIS A 818 25.25 33.50 1.66
N LYS A 819 26.08 34.43 1.19
CA LYS A 819 27.45 34.15 0.74
C LYS A 819 28.44 34.33 1.90
N ALA A 820 29.47 33.49 1.95
CA ALA A 820 30.59 33.68 2.85
C ALA A 820 31.34 34.98 2.49
N LEU A 821 31.83 35.70 3.51
CA LEU A 821 32.65 36.90 3.32
C LEU A 821 34.06 36.54 2.83
N LYS A 822 34.66 35.56 3.50
CA LYS A 822 36.01 35.07 3.21
C LYS A 822 36.07 33.58 3.44
N GLN A 823 36.65 32.86 2.50
CA GLN A 823 37.16 31.53 2.77
C GLN A 823 38.64 31.66 3.14
N ILE A 824 38.98 31.21 4.34
CA ILE A 824 40.36 31.18 4.84
C ILE A 824 40.81 29.73 4.85
N VAL A 825 41.95 29.47 4.22
CA VAL A 825 42.53 28.13 4.11
C VAL A 825 43.77 28.08 4.99
N TYR A 826 43.80 27.14 5.93
CA TYR A 826 44.93 26.94 6.83
C TYR A 826 45.56 25.57 6.60
N ALA A 827 46.89 25.53 6.59
CA ALA A 827 47.73 24.33 6.43
C ALA A 827 48.53 24.07 7.72
N PRO A 828 49.07 22.86 7.96
CA PRO A 828 49.75 22.54 9.23
C PRO A 828 51.17 23.10 9.30
N THR A 829 51.78 23.28 8.14
CA THR A 829 53.22 23.46 7.97
C THR A 829 53.46 24.56 6.94
N GLY A 830 54.37 25.48 7.25
CA GLY A 830 54.74 26.62 6.40
C GLY A 830 54.79 27.95 7.18
N ASP A 831 55.16 29.06 6.53
CA ASP A 831 55.27 30.38 7.18
C ASP A 831 53.93 30.88 7.76
N ASN A 832 52.81 30.42 7.20
CA ASN A 832 51.45 30.71 7.68
C ASN A 832 51.00 29.87 8.89
N SER A 833 51.87 29.00 9.44
CA SER A 833 51.52 28.07 10.55
C SER A 833 51.59 28.69 11.95
N SER A 834 52.27 29.84 12.12
CA SER A 834 52.51 30.45 13.44
C SER A 834 51.27 31.11 14.06
N ASP A 835 50.29 31.50 13.23
CA ASP A 835 49.03 32.14 13.65
C ASP A 835 47.79 31.40 13.12
N ASN A 836 47.83 30.07 13.22
CA ASN A 836 46.71 29.23 12.78
C ASN A 836 45.60 29.20 13.85
N ILE A 837 44.35 29.30 13.43
CA ILE A 837 43.15 29.16 14.26
C ILE A 837 42.92 27.71 14.73
N PHE A 838 43.53 26.75 14.04
CA PHE A 838 43.34 25.32 14.26
C PHE A 838 44.71 24.66 14.40
N ILE A 839 44.96 24.03 15.56
CA ILE A 839 46.17 23.25 15.80
C ILE A 839 45.89 21.82 15.34
N TRP A 840 46.69 21.34 14.39
CA TRP A 840 46.70 19.94 14.00
C TRP A 840 48.14 19.43 13.98
N GLY A 841 48.34 18.16 14.37
CA GLY A 841 49.66 17.54 14.37
C GLY A 841 50.58 18.05 15.48
N SER A 842 50.31 17.67 16.74
CA SER A 842 51.23 17.89 17.86
C SER A 842 52.62 17.28 17.57
N GLN A 843 53.70 18.04 17.87
CA GLN A 843 55.10 17.59 17.70
C GLN A 843 55.54 16.59 18.81
N PRO A 844 56.57 15.75 18.52
CA PRO A 844 56.67 14.38 19.03
C PRO A 844 57.42 14.23 20.36
N ASN A 845 56.81 13.48 21.30
CA ASN A 845 57.41 12.63 22.37
C ASN A 845 56.42 12.23 23.49
N GLN A 846 55.11 12.35 23.28
CA GLN A 846 54.11 11.82 24.21
C GLN A 846 53.13 10.97 23.41
N ASN A 847 52.98 9.70 23.82
CA ASN A 847 52.05 8.73 23.25
C ASN A 847 50.59 9.15 23.49
N LEU A 848 50.14 10.23 22.87
CA LEU A 848 48.79 10.77 22.95
C LEU A 848 48.28 11.09 21.54
N ASN A 849 47.04 10.70 21.27
CA ASN A 849 46.31 10.78 19.99
C ASN A 849 46.41 12.17 19.32
N ASP A 850 46.20 12.24 17.99
CA ASP A 850 46.15 13.49 17.19
C ASP A 850 45.09 14.45 17.75
N LEU A 851 45.50 15.31 18.69
CA LEU A 851 44.63 16.30 19.30
C LEU A 851 44.42 17.46 18.33
N ARG A 852 43.25 17.46 17.70
CA ARG A 852 42.78 18.55 16.85
C ARG A 852 42.13 19.63 17.70
N ILE A 853 42.85 20.73 17.93
CA ILE A 853 42.44 21.77 18.89
C ILE A 853 42.11 23.06 18.14
N LEU A 854 40.87 23.52 18.27
CA LEU A 854 40.47 24.85 17.84
C LEU A 854 40.95 25.89 18.86
N ARG A 855 41.75 26.87 18.42
CA ARG A 855 42.16 28.01 19.25
C ARG A 855 41.04 29.05 19.25
N LEU A 856 40.09 28.89 20.19
CA LEU A 856 38.90 29.73 20.28
C LEU A 856 39.20 31.24 20.25
N PRO A 857 40.19 31.78 21.00
CA PRO A 857 40.45 33.23 21.00
C PRO A 857 40.95 33.72 19.63
N ALA A 858 41.91 33.01 19.03
CA ALA A 858 42.43 33.36 17.70
C ALA A 858 41.34 33.28 16.62
N PHE A 859 40.44 32.29 16.70
CA PHE A 859 39.32 32.18 15.78
C PHE A 859 38.32 33.33 15.94
N ALA A 860 38.00 33.72 17.17
CA ALA A 860 37.09 34.82 17.47
C ALA A 860 37.66 36.17 16.99
N ASP A 861 38.97 36.39 17.14
CA ASP A 861 39.64 37.61 16.68
C ASP A 861 39.70 37.69 15.15
N VAL A 862 39.99 36.58 14.47
CA VAL A 862 39.95 36.49 13.00
C VAL A 862 38.53 36.74 12.48
N GLN A 863 37.52 36.18 13.14
CA GLN A 863 36.12 36.40 12.80
C GLN A 863 35.73 37.88 12.91
N LEU A 864 36.00 38.53 14.05
CA LEU A 864 35.66 39.93 14.30
C LEU A 864 36.36 40.86 13.29
N LYS A 865 37.66 40.63 13.04
CA LYS A 865 38.43 41.42 12.08
C LYS A 865 37.87 41.32 10.66
N VAL A 866 37.52 40.11 10.21
CA VAL A 866 36.93 39.91 8.88
C VAL A 866 35.54 40.55 8.77
N LEU A 867 34.73 40.51 9.83
CA LEU A 867 33.42 41.16 9.87
C LEU A 867 33.55 42.70 9.77
N GLN A 868 34.44 43.30 10.56
CA GLN A 868 34.68 44.75 10.53
C GLN A 868 35.22 45.24 9.17
N GLU A 869 36.09 44.46 8.53
CA GLU A 869 36.69 44.83 7.24
C GLU A 869 35.72 44.66 6.06
N MET A 870 34.81 43.68 6.09
CA MET A 870 34.10 43.22 4.88
C MET A 870 32.56 43.22 4.93
N MET A 871 31.91 43.49 6.07
CA MET A 871 30.44 43.48 6.18
C MET A 871 29.71 44.59 5.42
N GLY A 872 30.40 45.57 4.84
CA GLY A 872 29.80 46.62 4.02
C GLY A 872 28.84 47.56 4.78
N LYS A 873 28.10 48.38 4.03
CA LYS A 873 27.16 49.40 4.56
C LYS A 873 25.78 49.25 3.94
N GLN A 874 24.76 49.65 4.68
CA GLN A 874 23.36 49.67 4.26
C GLN A 874 23.15 50.58 3.05
N ASP A 875 22.38 50.07 2.08
CA ASP A 875 22.03 50.81 0.87
C ASP A 875 21.07 51.97 1.22
N GLY A 876 21.54 53.21 1.01
CA GLY A 876 20.74 54.43 1.17
C GLY A 876 20.90 55.18 2.50
N THR A 877 21.30 54.52 3.60
CA THR A 877 21.49 55.15 4.92
C THR A 877 22.98 55.37 5.28
N GLY A 878 23.89 54.58 4.68
CA GLY A 878 25.34 54.69 4.93
C GLY A 878 25.82 54.16 6.28
N LEU A 879 24.92 53.55 7.07
CA LEU A 879 25.23 52.88 8.33
C LEU A 879 25.87 51.49 8.08
N PRO A 880 26.84 51.04 8.89
CA PRO A 880 27.44 49.71 8.72
C PRO A 880 26.46 48.59 9.06
N TYR A 881 26.56 47.44 8.38
CA TYR A 881 25.75 46.25 8.69
C TYR A 881 26.20 45.52 9.97
N PHE A 882 27.42 45.80 10.42
CA PHE A 882 28.05 45.21 11.60
C PHE A 882 28.80 46.31 12.37
N ASP A 883 28.52 46.43 13.66
CA ASP A 883 29.04 47.49 14.54
C ASP A 883 29.24 46.91 15.96
N ASP A 884 30.12 45.91 16.07
CA ASP A 884 30.60 45.38 17.35
C ASP A 884 32.12 45.55 17.44
N ASP A 885 32.59 45.88 18.65
CA ASP A 885 33.99 46.15 18.98
C ASP A 885 34.68 45.00 19.74
N ALA A 886 33.92 44.02 20.24
CA ALA A 886 34.42 42.91 21.05
C ALA A 886 33.97 41.54 20.55
N SER A 887 34.86 40.54 20.66
CA SER A 887 34.57 39.15 20.30
C SER A 887 33.72 38.49 21.40
N THR A 888 32.41 38.49 21.21
CA THR A 888 31.47 37.88 22.17
C THR A 888 31.26 36.39 21.90
N SER A 889 30.88 35.65 22.94
CA SER A 889 30.50 34.23 22.82
C SER A 889 29.31 34.02 21.89
N ALA A 890 28.43 35.02 21.75
CA ALA A 890 27.29 34.98 20.83
C ALA A 890 27.74 35.02 19.36
N LEU A 891 28.66 35.94 19.00
CA LEU A 891 29.24 35.99 17.66
C LEU A 891 29.95 34.68 17.32
N PHE A 892 30.74 34.17 18.27
CA PHE A 892 31.47 32.91 18.10
C PHE A 892 30.53 31.71 17.89
N ALA A 893 29.46 31.61 18.67
CA ALA A 893 28.44 30.57 18.51
C ALA A 893 27.71 30.67 17.16
N MET A 894 27.41 31.89 16.69
CA MET A 894 26.80 32.11 15.37
C MET A 894 27.69 31.63 14.22
N GLN A 895 29.01 31.75 14.35
CA GLN A 895 29.96 31.27 13.35
C GLN A 895 30.09 29.75 13.33
N LEU A 896 30.04 29.10 14.50
CA LEU A 896 30.19 27.66 14.63
C LEU A 896 28.92 26.87 14.28
N ASN A 897 27.73 27.48 14.31
CA ASN A 897 26.50 26.79 13.92
C ASN A 897 26.60 26.29 12.47
N ASP A 898 26.51 24.99 12.21
CA ASP A 898 26.41 24.49 10.82
C ASP A 898 25.08 24.98 10.20
N PRO A 899 25.04 25.38 8.92
CA PRO A 899 23.79 25.81 8.33
C PRO A 899 22.85 24.61 8.24
N ILE A 900 21.59 24.82 8.58
CA ILE A 900 20.58 23.79 8.42
C ILE A 900 20.42 23.55 6.92
N TYR A 901 20.71 22.32 6.49
CA TYR A 901 20.52 21.95 5.10
C TYR A 901 19.03 21.90 4.79
N ASN A 902 18.63 22.59 3.73
CA ASN A 902 17.30 22.50 3.17
C ASN A 902 17.35 22.21 1.67
N LEU A 903 16.48 21.32 1.22
CA LEU A 903 16.19 21.07 -0.18
C LEU A 903 14.94 21.86 -0.54
N THR A 904 15.12 22.94 -1.30
CA THR A 904 13.99 23.74 -1.81
C THR A 904 13.68 23.31 -3.23
N ILE A 905 12.49 22.73 -3.42
CA ILE A 905 11.95 22.39 -4.73
C ILE A 905 11.05 23.54 -5.16
N ASN A 906 11.54 24.35 -6.09
CA ASN A 906 10.80 25.48 -6.63
C ASN A 906 9.85 25.03 -7.75
N MET A 907 8.57 25.33 -7.60
CA MET A 907 7.48 24.99 -8.52
C MET A 907 6.79 26.24 -9.09
N ALA A 908 7.39 27.43 -8.95
CA ALA A 908 6.88 28.65 -9.54
C ALA A 908 6.87 28.59 -11.08
N GLU A 909 6.00 29.41 -11.69
CA GLU A 909 5.80 29.50 -13.14
C GLU A 909 7.13 29.58 -13.90
N SER A 910 7.26 28.78 -14.97
CA SER A 910 8.44 28.54 -15.84
C SER A 910 9.41 27.41 -15.47
N SER A 911 9.25 26.71 -14.33
CA SER A 911 10.06 25.54 -14.00
C SER A 911 9.62 24.26 -14.75
N LYS A 912 10.56 23.34 -15.05
CA LYS A 912 10.24 21.99 -15.58
C LYS A 912 9.29 21.22 -14.65
N ALA A 913 9.41 21.45 -13.34
CA ALA A 913 8.52 20.88 -12.33
C ALA A 913 7.07 21.37 -12.48
N ALA A 914 6.85 22.66 -12.70
CA ALA A 914 5.51 23.20 -12.95
C ALA A 914 4.84 22.58 -14.20
N GLN A 915 5.61 22.33 -15.26
CA GLN A 915 5.11 21.64 -16.46
C GLN A 915 4.74 20.18 -16.20
N ALA A 916 5.55 19.48 -15.39
CA ALA A 916 5.31 18.09 -15.04
C ALA A 916 4.06 17.89 -14.16
N ILE A 917 3.71 18.89 -13.34
CA ILE A 917 2.60 18.83 -12.38
C ILE A 917 1.33 19.55 -12.88
N ALA A 918 1.39 20.25 -14.02
CA ALA A 918 0.30 21.07 -14.56
C ALA A 918 -1.04 20.32 -14.72
N SER A 919 -1.01 19.00 -14.93
CA SER A 919 -2.23 18.18 -15.09
C SER A 919 -3.06 18.00 -13.81
N LEU A 920 -2.53 18.37 -12.65
CA LEU A 920 -3.25 18.28 -11.37
C LEU A 920 -4.20 19.46 -11.13
N ALA A 921 -4.01 20.59 -11.81
CA ALA A 921 -4.81 21.79 -11.60
C ALA A 921 -6.19 21.67 -12.27
N PRO A 922 -7.29 22.13 -11.63
CA PRO A 922 -8.60 22.19 -12.26
C PRO A 922 -8.61 23.19 -13.43
N PRO A 923 -9.29 22.91 -14.55
CA PRO A 923 -9.31 23.79 -15.72
C PRO A 923 -10.03 25.14 -15.50
N ASP A 924 -10.98 25.21 -14.56
CA ASP A 924 -11.86 26.39 -14.35
C ASP A 924 -11.57 27.19 -13.06
N MET A 925 -10.69 26.70 -12.17
CA MET A 925 -10.34 27.41 -10.93
C MET A 925 -9.18 28.38 -11.17
N GLY A 926 -9.51 29.60 -11.59
CA GLY A 926 -8.57 30.71 -11.57
C GLY A 926 -8.06 30.97 -10.15
N SER A 927 -6.73 31.07 -10.00
CA SER A 927 -6.06 31.50 -8.77
C SER A 927 -6.32 30.66 -7.51
N GLY A 928 -5.90 29.39 -7.53
CA GLY A 928 -5.27 28.72 -6.38
C GLY A 928 -6.08 28.48 -5.09
N SER A 929 -7.37 28.82 -5.00
CA SER A 929 -8.18 28.61 -3.80
C SER A 929 -8.27 27.12 -3.41
N PRO A 930 -8.27 26.77 -2.11
CA PRO A 930 -8.29 25.38 -1.63
C PRO A 930 -9.51 24.63 -2.17
N GLU A 931 -9.29 23.43 -2.72
CA GLU A 931 -10.40 22.62 -3.25
C GLU A 931 -11.21 22.04 -2.09
N LEU A 932 -12.50 22.39 -2.05
CA LEU A 932 -13.42 21.84 -1.07
C LEU A 932 -13.93 20.47 -1.53
N ARG A 933 -13.49 19.41 -0.85
CA ARG A 933 -13.92 18.04 -1.15
C ARG A 933 -15.14 17.63 -0.33
N THR A 934 -16.32 17.69 -0.95
CA THR A 934 -17.60 17.24 -0.38
C THR A 934 -18.10 15.94 -1.03
N ILE A 935 -19.12 15.33 -0.43
CA ILE A 935 -19.76 14.09 -0.89
C ILE A 935 -20.90 14.40 -1.88
N ASN A 936 -20.96 13.65 -2.99
CA ASN A 936 -21.87 13.88 -4.13
C ASN A 936 -22.95 12.79 -4.31
N MET A 937 -22.71 11.56 -3.84
CA MET A 937 -23.68 10.46 -3.88
C MET A 937 -24.77 10.66 -2.83
N LEU A 938 -25.70 11.59 -3.11
CA LEU A 938 -26.75 12.08 -2.20
C LEU A 938 -28.18 11.63 -2.59
N GLN A 939 -28.32 10.70 -3.54
CA GLN A 939 -29.62 10.11 -3.90
C GLN A 939 -29.70 8.65 -3.43
N ALA A 940 -30.85 8.24 -2.88
CA ALA A 940 -31.06 6.85 -2.46
C ALA A 940 -31.29 5.91 -3.65
N VAL A 941 -30.87 4.65 -3.53
CA VAL A 941 -31.22 3.60 -4.50
C VAL A 941 -32.67 3.21 -4.29
N ARG A 942 -33.50 3.46 -5.31
CA ARG A 942 -34.87 2.95 -5.37
C ARG A 942 -34.90 1.75 -6.30
N VAL A 943 -35.03 0.55 -5.73
CA VAL A 943 -35.34 -0.65 -6.51
C VAL A 943 -36.79 -0.51 -6.97
N LYS A 944 -37.03 -0.34 -8.29
CA LYS A 944 -38.37 -0.47 -8.86
C LYS A 944 -38.86 -1.88 -8.54
N LYS A 945 -39.80 -2.00 -7.59
CA LYS A 945 -40.50 -3.27 -7.35
C LYS A 945 -41.22 -3.62 -8.65
N LEU A 946 -41.03 -4.86 -9.13
CA LEU A 946 -41.78 -5.40 -10.26
C LEU A 946 -43.26 -5.39 -9.89
N SER A 947 -44.00 -4.37 -10.34
CA SER A 947 -45.45 -4.44 -10.38
C SER A 947 -45.82 -5.61 -11.29
N ALA A 948 -46.69 -6.51 -10.82
CA ALA A 948 -47.21 -7.58 -11.66
C ALA A 948 -47.79 -6.97 -12.94
N PRO A 949 -47.47 -7.50 -14.14
CA PRO A 949 -48.00 -6.98 -15.39
C PRO A 949 -49.53 -7.15 -15.37
N GLY A 950 -50.24 -6.03 -15.36
CA GLY A 950 -51.71 -5.98 -15.25
C GLY A 950 -52.26 -5.13 -14.10
N THR A 951 -51.40 -4.61 -13.21
CA THR A 951 -51.85 -3.64 -12.20
C THR A 951 -51.57 -2.23 -12.70
N GLU A 952 -52.46 -1.72 -13.54
CA GLU A 952 -52.55 -0.28 -13.77
C GLU A 952 -52.78 0.39 -12.41
N VAL A 953 -52.08 1.51 -12.19
CA VAL A 953 -52.29 2.39 -11.05
C VAL A 953 -53.68 3.01 -11.22
N SER A 954 -54.72 2.30 -10.76
CA SER A 954 -56.01 2.92 -10.51
C SER A 954 -55.86 3.82 -9.29
N THR A 955 -55.96 5.13 -9.52
CA THR A 955 -56.57 6.03 -8.54
C THR A 955 -57.75 5.32 -7.89
N ALA A 956 -57.82 5.36 -6.56
CA ALA A 956 -58.86 4.73 -5.76
C ALA A 956 -60.22 4.65 -6.48
N PRO A 957 -60.87 3.47 -6.56
CA PRO A 957 -62.16 3.40 -7.21
C PRO A 957 -63.12 4.30 -6.43
N VAL A 958 -63.64 5.30 -7.14
CA VAL A 958 -64.92 5.93 -6.81
C VAL A 958 -65.97 4.84 -7.05
N GLU A 959 -66.20 3.99 -6.05
CA GLU A 959 -67.44 3.24 -5.97
C GLU A 959 -68.54 4.27 -5.65
N GLY A 960 -69.48 4.40 -6.58
CA GLY A 960 -70.58 5.34 -6.49
C GLY A 960 -71.44 5.10 -5.25
N ASP A 961 -71.89 6.21 -4.66
CA ASP A 961 -73.00 6.21 -3.72
C ASP A 961 -74.23 5.61 -4.39
N SER A 962 -74.72 4.51 -3.81
CA SER A 962 -76.16 4.24 -3.76
C SER A 962 -76.50 3.72 -2.37
N ASP A 963 -77.28 4.54 -1.67
CA ASP A 963 -78.14 4.22 -0.54
C ASP A 963 -77.48 3.81 0.78
N ASP A 964 -77.47 4.74 1.75
CA ASP A 964 -78.52 4.70 2.78
C ASP A 964 -78.44 5.90 3.73
N ASN A 965 -79.40 6.81 3.53
CA ASN A 965 -79.95 7.63 4.60
C ASN A 965 -80.90 6.73 5.42
N ASN A 966 -80.47 6.26 6.60
CA ASN A 966 -81.39 6.01 7.71
C ASN A 966 -80.63 5.91 9.02
N ASP A 967 -80.44 7.08 9.64
CA ASP A 967 -80.22 7.20 11.08
C ASP A 967 -81.59 6.98 11.76
N ASN A 968 -81.80 5.82 12.37
CA ASN A 968 -82.75 5.65 13.46
C ASN A 968 -82.26 4.56 14.41
N GLY A 969 -82.12 4.94 15.67
CA GLY A 969 -81.52 4.11 16.70
C GLY A 969 -82.36 2.88 17.04
N ASN A 970 -81.70 1.73 17.08
CA ASN A 970 -81.72 0.85 18.23
C ASN A 970 -80.51 -0.08 18.15
N ALA A 971 -79.67 0.01 19.17
CA ALA A 971 -78.55 -0.90 19.35
C ALA A 971 -79.07 -2.26 19.80
N SER A 972 -79.19 -3.19 18.86
CA SER A 972 -79.06 -4.62 19.13
C SER A 972 -78.09 -5.18 18.10
N HIS A 973 -77.05 -5.83 18.61
CA HIS A 973 -76.01 -6.51 17.86
C HIS A 973 -76.55 -7.33 16.68
N GLU A 974 -76.19 -6.97 15.46
CA GLU A 974 -76.15 -7.91 14.34
C GLU A 974 -74.68 -8.19 14.02
N GLU A 975 -74.31 -9.44 14.23
CA GLU A 975 -73.05 -10.03 13.82
C GLU A 975 -73.02 -10.04 12.29
N ASP A 976 -71.98 -9.44 11.69
CA ASP A 976 -71.74 -9.57 10.25
C ASP A 976 -71.49 -11.05 9.92
N THR A 977 -72.53 -11.72 9.43
CA THR A 977 -72.47 -13.12 9.00
C THR A 977 -71.64 -13.22 7.73
N PHE A 978 -70.41 -13.70 7.85
CA PHE A 978 -69.58 -14.05 6.68
C PHE A 978 -70.13 -15.32 6.01
N THR A 979 -70.83 -15.18 4.89
CA THR A 979 -71.23 -16.34 4.07
C THR A 979 -70.16 -16.69 3.03
N ARG A 980 -69.82 -17.98 2.94
CA ARG A 980 -68.94 -18.52 1.89
C ARG A 980 -69.58 -18.34 0.51
N HIS A 981 -68.73 -18.11 -0.48
CA HIS A 981 -69.13 -18.11 -1.88
C HIS A 981 -69.81 -19.44 -2.24
N ALA A 982 -70.95 -19.40 -2.95
CA ALA A 982 -71.82 -20.57 -3.18
C ALA A 982 -71.12 -21.77 -3.85
N ASN A 983 -70.02 -21.53 -4.56
CA ASN A 983 -69.24 -22.54 -5.27
C ASN A 983 -67.98 -22.98 -4.51
N TYR A 984 -67.79 -22.53 -3.26
CA TYR A 984 -66.66 -22.95 -2.45
C TYR A 984 -66.92 -24.36 -1.89
N VAL A 985 -66.24 -25.34 -2.46
CA VAL A 985 -66.12 -26.68 -1.87
C VAL A 985 -64.83 -26.69 -1.04
N PRO A 986 -64.90 -26.77 0.30
CA PRO A 986 -63.70 -26.97 1.11
C PRO A 986 -63.01 -28.26 0.67
N GLN A 987 -61.70 -28.20 0.38
CA GLN A 987 -60.91 -29.42 0.31
C GLN A 987 -60.96 -30.12 1.67
N LEU A 988 -61.10 -31.45 1.63
CA LEU A 988 -61.36 -32.30 2.80
C LEU A 988 -60.30 -32.19 3.91
N ASP A 989 -59.10 -31.67 3.59
CA ASP A 989 -58.00 -31.48 4.54
C ASP A 989 -58.16 -30.27 5.47
N ALA A 990 -59.09 -29.35 5.20
CA ALA A 990 -59.22 -28.10 5.97
C ALA A 990 -60.15 -28.19 7.19
N LEU A 991 -60.76 -29.35 7.44
CA LEU A 991 -61.71 -29.54 8.54
C LEU A 991 -61.48 -30.88 9.26
N SER A 992 -60.43 -30.97 10.08
CA SER A 992 -60.48 -31.88 11.23
C SER A 992 -59.71 -31.34 12.45
N ASN A 993 -60.50 -30.93 13.44
CA ASN A 993 -60.29 -31.02 14.89
C ASN A 993 -58.93 -30.62 15.48
N TYR A 994 -58.54 -29.34 15.53
CA TYR A 994 -57.63 -28.89 16.61
C TYR A 994 -57.92 -27.49 17.15
N LEU A 995 -57.73 -27.44 18.48
CA LEU A 995 -57.96 -26.41 19.47
C LEU A 995 -57.12 -25.12 19.24
N ALA A 996 -57.34 -24.14 20.12
CA ALA A 996 -56.70 -22.82 20.19
C ALA A 996 -55.20 -22.78 19.75
N PRO A 997 -54.74 -21.65 19.16
CA PRO A 997 -53.45 -21.51 18.46
C PRO A 997 -52.16 -21.78 19.28
N ASN A 998 -52.30 -22.14 20.55
CA ASN A 998 -51.20 -22.40 21.47
C ASN A 998 -50.98 -23.91 21.73
N VAL A 999 -51.81 -24.78 21.13
CA VAL A 999 -51.66 -26.25 21.22
C VAL A 999 -51.35 -26.78 19.82
N ARG A 1000 -50.07 -26.93 19.50
CA ARG A 1000 -49.63 -27.60 18.25
C ARG A 1000 -49.81 -29.12 18.41
N ALA A 1001 -51.03 -29.62 18.21
CA ALA A 1001 -51.23 -31.05 18.00
C ALA A 1001 -50.93 -31.38 16.54
N LEU A 1002 -50.13 -32.43 16.30
CA LEU A 1002 -49.87 -32.91 14.95
C LEU A 1002 -51.18 -33.45 14.33
N PRO A 1003 -51.45 -33.17 13.05
CA PRO A 1003 -52.62 -33.72 12.39
C PRO A 1003 -52.55 -35.25 12.37
N LEU A 1004 -53.68 -35.89 12.70
CA LEU A 1004 -53.86 -37.34 12.63
C LEU A 1004 -54.44 -37.70 11.27
N HIS A 1005 -53.71 -38.50 10.50
CA HIS A 1005 -54.13 -38.95 9.18
C HIS A 1005 -54.42 -40.46 9.20
N GLN A 1006 -55.55 -40.87 8.63
CA GLN A 1006 -55.96 -42.26 8.49
C GLN A 1006 -55.90 -42.62 7.00
N GLY A 1007 -55.24 -43.71 6.63
CA GLY A 1007 -55.10 -44.09 5.21
C GLY A 1007 -54.78 -45.57 4.98
N PRO A 1008 -54.77 -46.03 3.72
CA PRO A 1008 -54.55 -47.42 3.36
C PRO A 1008 -53.13 -47.91 3.72
N SER A 1009 -52.98 -49.22 3.90
CA SER A 1009 -51.82 -49.86 4.52
C SER A 1009 -50.49 -49.60 3.85
N ILE A 1010 -49.43 -49.58 4.66
CA ILE A 1010 -48.07 -49.58 4.15
C ILE A 1010 -47.65 -51.04 3.88
N ASN A 1011 -47.53 -51.43 2.61
CA ASN A 1011 -47.09 -52.77 2.24
C ASN A 1011 -45.59 -52.95 2.51
N TYR A 1012 -45.23 -53.32 3.74
CA TYR A 1012 -43.91 -53.85 4.05
C TYR A 1012 -43.92 -55.36 3.84
N LEU A 1013 -43.05 -55.87 2.95
CA LEU A 1013 -42.73 -57.30 2.92
C LEU A 1013 -41.96 -57.63 4.20
N ASP A 1014 -42.66 -58.19 5.20
CA ASP A 1014 -42.07 -58.73 6.41
C ASP A 1014 -41.13 -59.89 6.07
N ASN A 1015 -39.82 -59.66 6.10
CA ASN A 1015 -38.82 -60.71 6.21
C ASN A 1015 -37.95 -60.44 7.44
N ILE A 1016 -38.39 -61.00 8.57
CA ILE A 1016 -37.60 -61.16 9.78
C ILE A 1016 -36.48 -62.20 9.48
N PRO A 1017 -35.20 -61.94 9.81
CA PRO A 1017 -34.12 -62.87 9.49
C PRO A 1017 -34.10 -64.03 10.48
N ILE A 1018 -34.39 -65.24 10.00
CA ILE A 1018 -34.08 -66.49 10.71
C ILE A 1018 -32.64 -66.88 10.34
N SER A 1019 -31.82 -67.12 11.36
CA SER A 1019 -30.48 -67.68 11.24
C SER A 1019 -30.52 -69.11 10.69
N LEU A 1020 -29.84 -69.38 9.57
CA LEU A 1020 -29.42 -70.73 9.18
C LEU A 1020 -28.02 -70.70 8.56
N GLN A 1021 -27.24 -71.70 8.98
CA GLN A 1021 -25.82 -71.91 8.74
C GLN A 1021 -25.51 -72.41 7.32
N ARG A 1022 -24.42 -71.88 6.77
CA ARG A 1022 -23.34 -72.50 5.94
C ARG A 1022 -23.64 -73.50 4.80
N SER A 1023 -22.91 -73.22 3.70
CA SER A 1023 -22.29 -74.16 2.72
C SER A 1023 -23.18 -74.66 1.58
N GLU A 1024 -22.81 -74.72 0.30
CA GLU A 1024 -21.60 -74.43 -0.49
C GLU A 1024 -21.97 -74.59 -1.98
N LEU A 1025 -21.35 -73.81 -2.89
CA LEU A 1025 -20.76 -74.20 -4.20
C LEU A 1025 -20.91 -73.16 -5.34
N GLY A 1026 -19.75 -72.60 -5.72
CA GLY A 1026 -19.37 -72.05 -7.03
C GLY A 1026 -19.87 -70.64 -7.37
N ALA A 1027 -19.08 -69.62 -7.68
CA ALA A 1027 -17.77 -69.61 -8.33
C ALA A 1027 -16.96 -68.31 -8.07
N ARG A 1028 -15.65 -68.51 -7.91
CA ARG A 1028 -14.45 -67.70 -8.22
C ARG A 1028 -14.49 -66.15 -8.13
N SER A 1029 -13.58 -65.66 -7.30
CA SER A 1029 -13.02 -64.31 -7.18
C SER A 1029 -12.61 -63.67 -8.51
N ASN A 1030 -13.06 -62.43 -8.75
CA ASN A 1030 -12.26 -61.39 -9.40
C ASN A 1030 -12.07 -60.23 -8.39
N LYS A 1031 -10.84 -60.11 -7.88
CA LYS A 1031 -10.29 -58.82 -7.46
C LYS A 1031 -10.06 -57.99 -8.74
N ASP A 1032 -10.15 -56.68 -8.59
CA ASP A 1032 -10.01 -55.63 -9.62
C ASP A 1032 -11.26 -55.37 -10.46
N GLN A 1033 -12.27 -54.77 -9.82
CA GLN A 1033 -13.19 -53.84 -10.50
C GLN A 1033 -13.64 -52.74 -9.51
N PRO A 1034 -13.49 -51.45 -9.85
CA PRO A 1034 -14.03 -50.35 -9.05
C PRO A 1034 -15.57 -50.47 -9.00
N PRO A 1035 -16.25 -50.02 -7.93
CA PRO A 1035 -17.69 -50.26 -7.75
C PRO A 1035 -18.48 -49.69 -8.93
N GLY A 1036 -18.92 -50.61 -9.80
CA GLY A 1036 -19.64 -50.32 -11.03
C GLY A 1036 -20.94 -49.59 -10.76
N SER A 1037 -21.04 -48.42 -11.38
CA SER A 1037 -22.28 -47.72 -11.69
C SER A 1037 -23.28 -48.68 -12.34
N GLU A 1038 -24.33 -49.07 -11.60
CA GLU A 1038 -25.57 -49.57 -12.21
C GLU A 1038 -26.12 -48.41 -13.07
N PRO A 1039 -26.18 -48.52 -14.41
CA PRO A 1039 -26.39 -47.36 -15.28
C PRO A 1039 -27.84 -46.81 -15.28
N ALA A 1040 -28.74 -47.36 -14.45
CA ALA A 1040 -30.13 -46.93 -14.35
C ALA A 1040 -30.79 -47.35 -13.03
N SER A 1041 -30.13 -47.15 -11.88
CA SER A 1041 -30.73 -47.42 -10.57
C SER A 1041 -31.32 -46.16 -9.92
N ALA A 1042 -32.42 -46.34 -9.19
CA ALA A 1042 -33.04 -45.25 -8.44
C ALA A 1042 -32.06 -44.66 -7.41
N PRO A 1043 -32.11 -43.34 -7.15
CA PRO A 1043 -31.16 -42.67 -6.27
C PRO A 1043 -31.27 -43.24 -4.85
N ARG A 1044 -30.14 -43.61 -4.24
CA ARG A 1044 -30.12 -44.15 -2.87
C ARG A 1044 -29.75 -43.06 -1.87
N PHE A 1045 -30.55 -42.90 -0.81
CA PHE A 1045 -30.25 -41.98 0.28
C PHE A 1045 -29.49 -42.70 1.40
N LEU A 1046 -28.34 -42.16 1.77
CA LEU A 1046 -27.65 -42.52 3.00
C LEU A 1046 -28.28 -41.73 4.15
N MET A 1047 -29.02 -42.41 5.01
CA MET A 1047 -29.68 -41.82 6.17
C MET A 1047 -28.96 -42.20 7.46
N ARG A 1048 -28.81 -41.25 8.39
CA ARG A 1048 -28.27 -41.46 9.74
C ARG A 1048 -29.06 -40.64 10.76
N VAL A 1049 -29.23 -41.18 11.96
CA VAL A 1049 -29.88 -40.48 13.09
C VAL A 1049 -28.91 -40.37 14.24
N SER A 1050 -28.73 -39.17 14.80
CA SER A 1050 -27.87 -38.94 15.96
C SER A 1050 -28.44 -37.90 16.92
N SER A 1051 -28.04 -37.98 18.18
CA SER A 1051 -28.20 -36.90 19.17
C SER A 1051 -27.09 -35.83 19.00
N ASN A 1052 -27.21 -34.69 19.68
CA ASN A 1052 -26.30 -33.51 19.58
C ASN A 1052 -24.85 -33.72 20.10
N LEU A 1053 -24.33 -34.94 20.09
CA LEU A 1053 -22.99 -35.30 20.58
C LEU A 1053 -22.10 -35.72 19.40
N THR A 1054 -20.96 -35.05 19.26
CA THR A 1054 -20.14 -34.97 18.03
C THR A 1054 -19.28 -36.20 17.70
N GLU A 1055 -19.36 -37.29 18.48
CA GLU A 1055 -18.35 -38.36 18.38
C GLU A 1055 -18.79 -39.59 17.59
N ASN A 1056 -20.09 -39.95 17.52
CA ASN A 1056 -20.55 -41.16 16.80
C ASN A 1056 -21.77 -40.87 15.92
N HIS A 1057 -21.61 -40.99 14.60
CA HIS A 1057 -22.71 -40.88 13.63
C HIS A 1057 -23.50 -42.20 13.62
N SER A 1058 -24.83 -42.15 13.82
CA SER A 1058 -25.78 -43.29 13.94
C SER A 1058 -26.01 -43.86 15.35
N GLN A 1059 -25.77 -43.09 16.42
CA GLN A 1059 -26.13 -43.45 17.79
C GLN A 1059 -26.92 -42.34 18.48
N VAL A 1060 -27.91 -42.73 19.30
CA VAL A 1060 -28.68 -41.83 20.16
C VAL A 1060 -28.31 -42.13 21.60
N ARG A 1061 -27.70 -41.17 22.30
CA ARG A 1061 -27.24 -41.35 23.67
C ARG A 1061 -28.17 -40.67 24.67
N LEU A 1062 -28.75 -41.45 25.58
CA LEU A 1062 -29.65 -40.96 26.62
C LEU A 1062 -28.88 -40.75 27.94
N GLU A 1063 -28.75 -39.50 28.37
CA GLU A 1063 -28.14 -39.15 29.67
C GLU A 1063 -29.05 -39.47 30.86
N ARG A 1064 -30.37 -39.33 30.67
CA ARG A 1064 -31.39 -39.58 31.70
C ARG A 1064 -32.62 -40.20 31.06
N THR A 1065 -33.30 -41.06 31.80
CA THR A 1065 -34.62 -41.56 31.41
C THR A 1065 -35.60 -40.38 31.30
N ASN A 1066 -36.43 -40.36 30.25
CA ASN A 1066 -37.50 -39.37 30.03
C ASN A 1066 -37.03 -37.92 29.80
N LEU A 1067 -35.78 -37.70 29.36
CA LEU A 1067 -35.34 -36.38 28.89
C LEU A 1067 -35.69 -36.22 27.41
N PRO A 1068 -36.52 -35.23 27.00
CA PRO A 1068 -36.74 -34.93 25.59
C PRO A 1068 -35.44 -34.41 24.96
N GLN A 1069 -35.07 -34.93 23.79
CA GLN A 1069 -33.83 -34.57 23.09
C GLN A 1069 -34.10 -34.23 21.62
N ASP A 1070 -33.21 -33.42 21.04
CA ASP A 1070 -33.24 -33.10 19.62
C ASP A 1070 -32.56 -34.21 18.82
N LEU A 1071 -33.27 -34.74 17.82
CA LEU A 1071 -32.78 -35.76 16.90
C LEU A 1071 -32.39 -35.15 15.57
N ILE A 1072 -31.17 -35.42 15.12
CA ILE A 1072 -30.66 -34.95 13.82
C ILE A 1072 -30.78 -36.10 12.82
N PHE A 1073 -31.56 -35.89 11.76
CA PHE A 1073 -31.66 -36.77 10.61
C PHE A 1073 -30.73 -36.25 9.52
N SER A 1074 -29.59 -36.91 9.33
CA SER A 1074 -28.67 -36.64 8.22
C SER A 1074 -29.07 -37.49 7.02
N ILE A 1075 -29.48 -36.86 5.93
CA ILE A 1075 -29.94 -37.52 4.71
C ILE A 1075 -29.09 -37.01 3.54
N VAL A 1076 -28.19 -37.84 3.05
CA VAL A 1076 -27.23 -37.51 1.98
C VAL A 1076 -27.47 -38.43 0.79
N LEU A 1077 -27.49 -37.88 -0.41
CA LEU A 1077 -27.66 -38.68 -1.62
C LEU A 1077 -26.36 -39.43 -1.98
N LYS A 1078 -26.42 -40.74 -2.22
CA LYS A 1078 -25.27 -41.59 -2.57
C LYS A 1078 -25.40 -42.08 -4.04
N GLN A 1079 -24.57 -41.53 -4.95
CA GLN A 1079 -24.45 -41.79 -6.42
C GLN A 1079 -25.65 -41.38 -7.32
N SER A 1080 -25.55 -41.09 -8.63
CA SER A 1080 -24.45 -40.90 -9.61
C SER A 1080 -24.72 -39.59 -10.40
N GLU A 1081 -23.70 -38.99 -11.02
CA GLU A 1081 -23.80 -37.70 -11.75
C GLU A 1081 -24.71 -37.74 -13.00
N ILE A 1082 -25.10 -38.93 -13.47
CA ILE A 1082 -25.86 -39.14 -14.71
C ILE A 1082 -27.25 -39.71 -14.36
N ASN A 1083 -28.03 -38.98 -13.56
CA ASN A 1083 -29.35 -39.44 -13.12
C ASN A 1083 -30.49 -38.46 -13.45
N GLN A 1084 -31.54 -38.95 -14.13
CA GLN A 1084 -32.66 -38.13 -14.62
C GLN A 1084 -33.92 -38.19 -13.72
N TYR A 1085 -33.86 -38.86 -12.56
CA TYR A 1085 -35.05 -38.95 -11.69
C TYR A 1085 -35.49 -37.59 -11.12
N LEU A 1086 -36.80 -37.36 -11.17
CA LEU A 1086 -37.47 -36.16 -10.67
C LEU A 1086 -38.06 -36.46 -9.29
N LEU A 1087 -37.39 -36.01 -8.23
CA LEU A 1087 -37.79 -36.22 -6.84
C LEU A 1087 -39.00 -35.36 -6.48
N MET A 1088 -40.09 -36.00 -6.04
CA MET A 1088 -41.30 -35.35 -5.57
C MET A 1088 -41.38 -35.28 -4.04
N GLU A 1089 -40.97 -36.35 -3.36
CA GLU A 1089 -41.16 -36.48 -1.92
C GLU A 1089 -40.20 -37.52 -1.35
N VAL A 1090 -39.66 -37.27 -0.15
CA VAL A 1090 -39.04 -38.31 0.68
C VAL A 1090 -39.82 -38.42 1.98
N THR A 1091 -40.28 -39.62 2.31
CA THR A 1091 -41.00 -39.88 3.58
C THR A 1091 -40.17 -40.76 4.50
N VAL A 1092 -40.11 -40.36 5.77
CA VAL A 1092 -39.53 -41.15 6.87
C VAL A 1092 -40.64 -41.53 7.82
N ASP A 1093 -40.86 -42.84 7.99
CA ASP A 1093 -41.92 -43.41 8.84
C ASP A 1093 -41.27 -44.05 10.07
N ILE A 1094 -41.64 -43.55 11.26
CA ILE A 1094 -41.16 -44.04 12.57
C ILE A 1094 -42.33 -44.71 13.27
N ALA A 1095 -42.23 -46.01 13.55
CA ALA A 1095 -43.25 -46.73 14.31
C ALA A 1095 -43.29 -46.27 15.77
N LEU A 1096 -44.48 -45.94 16.27
CA LEU A 1096 -44.72 -45.55 17.66
C LEU A 1096 -45.21 -46.76 18.47
N GLY A 1097 -44.58 -46.99 19.62
CA GLY A 1097 -44.91 -48.15 20.47
C GLY A 1097 -44.46 -47.99 21.91
N SER A 1098 -45.08 -48.75 22.81
CA SER A 1098 -44.75 -48.70 24.24
C SER A 1098 -43.39 -49.37 24.50
N ARG A 1099 -42.78 -49.05 25.65
CA ARG A 1099 -41.53 -49.67 26.12
C ARG A 1099 -41.67 -51.17 26.38
N ASP A 1100 -42.88 -51.63 26.70
CA ASP A 1100 -43.15 -53.00 27.18
C ASP A 1100 -43.41 -54.02 26.06
N GLU A 1101 -43.28 -53.61 24.80
CA GLU A 1101 -43.47 -54.49 23.64
C GLU A 1101 -42.21 -55.30 23.31
N ALA A 1102 -42.38 -56.49 22.69
CA ALA A 1102 -41.28 -57.40 22.34
C ALA A 1102 -40.28 -56.80 21.33
N THR A 1103 -40.71 -55.84 20.52
CA THR A 1103 -39.89 -55.09 19.57
C THR A 1103 -39.61 -53.70 20.15
N TYR A 1104 -38.35 -53.26 20.12
CA TYR A 1104 -37.99 -51.94 20.65
C TYR A 1104 -38.40 -50.82 19.68
N PHE A 1105 -39.24 -49.91 20.15
CA PHE A 1105 -39.66 -48.71 19.43
C PHE A 1105 -38.90 -47.48 19.93
N LEU A 1106 -38.52 -46.59 19.00
CA LEU A 1106 -37.73 -45.41 19.30
C LEU A 1106 -38.46 -44.45 20.27
N MET A 1107 -39.78 -44.29 20.12
CA MET A 1107 -40.61 -43.43 20.96
C MET A 1107 -42.05 -43.93 21.01
N SER A 1108 -42.75 -43.62 22.09
CA SER A 1108 -44.18 -43.98 22.28
C SER A 1108 -45.14 -42.95 21.68
N ASN A 1109 -44.76 -41.67 21.71
CA ASN A 1109 -45.49 -40.56 21.10
C ASN A 1109 -44.52 -39.39 20.85
N TYR A 1110 -44.88 -38.46 19.96
CA TYR A 1110 -44.15 -37.23 19.72
C TYR A 1110 -45.00 -35.99 20.02
N THR A 1111 -44.59 -35.22 21.02
CA THR A 1111 -45.25 -33.98 21.46
C THR A 1111 -44.38 -32.73 21.25
N GLY A 1112 -43.31 -32.84 20.45
CA GLY A 1112 -42.36 -31.76 20.19
C GLY A 1112 -42.90 -30.69 19.22
N PRO A 1113 -42.18 -29.55 19.07
CA PRO A 1113 -42.63 -28.36 18.34
C PRO A 1113 -42.72 -28.55 16.81
N GLY A 1114 -42.12 -29.63 16.28
CA GLY A 1114 -42.09 -29.98 14.86
C GLY A 1114 -40.68 -30.33 14.37
N ALA A 1115 -40.54 -30.50 13.06
CA ALA A 1115 -39.25 -30.73 12.41
C ALA A 1115 -38.83 -29.50 11.60
N HIS A 1116 -37.52 -29.23 11.54
CA HIS A 1116 -36.95 -28.07 10.87
C HIS A 1116 -35.82 -28.50 9.91
N MET A 1117 -35.85 -28.03 8.66
CA MET A 1117 -34.74 -28.24 7.73
C MET A 1117 -33.46 -27.61 8.28
N LEU A 1118 -32.33 -28.32 8.22
CA LEU A 1118 -31.03 -27.81 8.65
C LEU A 1118 -30.27 -27.13 7.50
N THR A 1119 -30.25 -27.76 6.32
CA THR A 1119 -29.37 -27.33 5.23
C THR A 1119 -30.14 -26.87 3.98
N ASN A 1120 -31.11 -27.68 3.51
CA ASN A 1120 -31.80 -27.39 2.24
C ASN A 1120 -33.19 -26.75 2.44
N LEU A 1121 -33.21 -25.42 2.68
CA LEU A 1121 -34.46 -24.64 2.88
C LEU A 1121 -35.41 -24.59 1.66
N ARG A 1122 -35.04 -25.21 0.53
CA ARG A 1122 -35.91 -25.38 -0.63
C ARG A 1122 -36.95 -26.48 -0.43
N PHE A 1123 -36.89 -27.21 0.68
CA PHE A 1123 -37.86 -28.23 1.08
C PHE A 1123 -38.63 -27.80 2.33
N ASN A 1124 -39.86 -28.27 2.44
CA ASN A 1124 -40.68 -28.23 3.64
C ASN A 1124 -40.60 -29.58 4.35
N VAL A 1125 -40.39 -29.57 5.66
CA VAL A 1125 -40.52 -30.76 6.52
C VAL A 1125 -41.85 -30.70 7.22
N ILE A 1126 -42.68 -31.71 7.02
CA ILE A 1126 -44.01 -31.78 7.60
C ILE A 1126 -44.13 -33.09 8.38
N PRO A 1127 -44.03 -33.05 9.72
CA PRO A 1127 -44.35 -34.20 10.56
C PRO A 1127 -45.88 -34.36 10.67
N THR A 1128 -46.37 -35.58 10.53
CA THR A 1128 -47.78 -35.96 10.72
C THR A 1128 -47.87 -37.27 11.47
N THR A 1129 -48.94 -37.44 12.25
CA THR A 1129 -49.23 -38.73 12.88
C THR A 1129 -50.12 -39.53 11.95
N PHE A 1130 -49.75 -40.77 11.64
CA PHE A 1130 -50.46 -41.65 10.71
C PHE A 1130 -50.88 -42.92 11.44
N HIS A 1131 -52.17 -43.28 11.37
CA HIS A 1131 -52.66 -44.55 11.90
C HIS A 1131 -52.86 -45.55 10.75
N ASP A 1132 -52.13 -46.66 10.80
CA ASP A 1132 -52.30 -47.76 9.83
C ASP A 1132 -53.41 -48.69 10.35
N GLN A 1133 -54.51 -48.79 9.60
CA GLN A 1133 -55.69 -49.57 9.96
C GLN A 1133 -55.43 -51.09 9.92
N ASN A 1134 -54.52 -51.57 9.06
CA ASN A 1134 -54.28 -53.01 8.89
C ASN A 1134 -53.33 -53.55 9.96
N GLN A 1135 -52.35 -52.75 10.39
CA GLN A 1135 -51.43 -53.11 11.47
C GLN A 1135 -51.89 -52.60 12.85
N ASN A 1136 -52.98 -51.83 12.89
CA ASN A 1136 -53.53 -51.13 14.06
C ASN A 1136 -52.44 -50.42 14.90
N ARG A 1137 -51.54 -49.70 14.23
CA ARG A 1137 -50.39 -49.05 14.87
C ARG A 1137 -50.23 -47.60 14.39
N TYR A 1138 -49.72 -46.75 15.28
CA TYR A 1138 -49.42 -45.36 14.99
C TYR A 1138 -47.99 -45.20 14.47
N TYR A 1139 -47.82 -44.35 13.47
CA TYR A 1139 -46.55 -43.96 12.88
C TYR A 1139 -46.39 -42.45 12.95
N LEU A 1140 -45.19 -41.97 13.25
CA LEU A 1140 -44.80 -40.58 12.98
C LEU A 1140 -44.22 -40.53 11.56
N ARG A 1141 -44.99 -39.96 10.63
CA ARG A 1141 -44.61 -39.78 9.22
C ARG A 1141 -44.05 -38.39 9.01
N ILE A 1142 -42.82 -38.29 8.56
CA ILE A 1142 -42.15 -37.02 8.25
C ILE A 1142 -42.00 -36.92 6.74
N ARG A 1143 -42.68 -35.93 6.13
CA ARG A 1143 -42.69 -35.70 4.69
C ARG A 1143 -41.76 -34.55 4.33
N LEU A 1144 -40.81 -34.80 3.42
CA LEU A 1144 -39.91 -33.81 2.84
C LEU A 1144 -40.41 -33.45 1.43
N LEU A 1145 -40.96 -32.24 1.28
CA LEU A 1145 -41.61 -31.78 0.04
C LEU A 1145 -40.87 -30.59 -0.57
N PRO A 1146 -40.54 -30.59 -1.88
CA PRO A 1146 -39.91 -29.46 -2.53
C PRO A 1146 -40.86 -28.26 -2.60
N ARG A 1147 -40.33 -27.05 -2.46
CA ARG A 1147 -41.07 -25.77 -2.62
C ARG A 1147 -41.20 -25.35 -4.10
N ALA A 1148 -40.77 -26.18 -5.04
CA ALA A 1148 -40.86 -25.88 -6.45
C ALA A 1148 -42.33 -25.88 -6.91
N GLU A 1149 -42.73 -24.87 -7.69
CA GLU A 1149 -44.09 -24.75 -8.25
C GLU A 1149 -44.51 -25.99 -9.06
N LYS A 1150 -43.55 -26.68 -9.67
CA LYS A 1150 -43.75 -27.91 -10.45
C LYS A 1150 -44.02 -29.16 -9.60
N GLY A 1151 -43.79 -29.11 -8.28
CA GLY A 1151 -43.98 -30.24 -7.36
C GLY A 1151 -42.88 -31.32 -7.38
N TRP A 1152 -41.80 -31.12 -8.16
CA TRP A 1152 -40.66 -32.02 -8.23
C TRP A 1152 -39.35 -31.26 -8.50
N VAL A 1153 -38.22 -31.89 -8.18
CA VAL A 1153 -36.86 -31.37 -8.45
C VAL A 1153 -35.95 -32.46 -9.00
N ILE A 1154 -34.93 -32.09 -9.77
CA ILE A 1154 -33.95 -33.04 -10.31
C ILE A 1154 -33.12 -33.62 -9.16
N ALA A 1155 -33.13 -34.95 -8.97
CA ALA A 1155 -32.51 -35.60 -7.80
C ALA A 1155 -31.01 -35.27 -7.62
N PRO A 1156 -30.15 -35.26 -8.67
CA PRO A 1156 -28.76 -34.79 -8.55
C PRO A 1156 -28.57 -33.36 -8.04
N ALA A 1157 -29.56 -32.48 -8.21
CA ALA A 1157 -29.48 -31.10 -7.72
C ALA A 1157 -29.74 -30.99 -6.21
N VAL A 1158 -30.02 -32.13 -5.54
CA VAL A 1158 -30.32 -32.24 -4.12
C VAL A 1158 -29.21 -33.05 -3.44
N PRO A 1159 -28.09 -32.40 -3.04
CA PRO A 1159 -26.97 -33.12 -2.41
C PRO A 1159 -27.33 -33.65 -1.02
N GLU A 1160 -28.20 -32.95 -0.28
CA GLU A 1160 -28.62 -33.30 1.07
C GLU A 1160 -30.02 -32.78 1.43
N LEU A 1161 -30.65 -33.46 2.39
CA LEU A 1161 -32.01 -33.21 2.90
C LEU A 1161 -32.08 -33.32 4.44
N SER A 1162 -31.01 -32.89 5.13
CA SER A 1162 -30.90 -33.04 6.57
C SER A 1162 -31.90 -32.15 7.34
N PHE A 1163 -32.51 -32.68 8.39
CA PHE A 1163 -33.46 -31.97 9.25
C PHE A 1163 -33.31 -32.35 10.72
N LEU A 1164 -33.75 -31.46 11.61
CA LEU A 1164 -33.79 -31.66 13.05
C LEU A 1164 -35.24 -31.89 13.50
N LEU A 1165 -35.46 -32.92 14.32
CA LEU A 1165 -36.71 -33.19 15.02
C LEU A 1165 -36.54 -32.81 16.49
N GLY A 1166 -37.21 -31.73 16.92
CA GLY A 1166 -36.97 -31.13 18.23
C GLY A 1166 -37.75 -31.79 19.37
N LEU A 1167 -37.17 -31.85 20.57
CA LEU A 1167 -37.82 -32.32 21.81
C LEU A 1167 -38.52 -33.69 21.70
N ALA A 1168 -37.88 -34.68 21.07
CA ALA A 1168 -38.39 -36.05 20.98
C ALA A 1168 -38.17 -36.81 22.30
N SER A 1169 -39.22 -37.44 22.83
CA SER A 1169 -39.16 -38.27 24.03
C SER A 1169 -38.86 -39.72 23.67
N ILE A 1170 -37.62 -40.16 23.92
CA ILE A 1170 -37.10 -41.44 23.45
C ILE A 1170 -37.31 -42.50 24.53
N ASN A 1171 -37.74 -43.71 24.14
CA ASN A 1171 -37.88 -44.82 25.07
C ASN A 1171 -36.50 -45.22 25.61
N ALA A 1172 -36.35 -45.45 26.92
CA ALA A 1172 -35.06 -45.84 27.49
C ALA A 1172 -34.82 -47.36 27.34
N PRO A 1173 -33.65 -47.80 26.83
CA PRO A 1173 -33.33 -49.23 26.75
C PRO A 1173 -33.24 -49.81 28.18
N GLY A 1174 -33.73 -51.03 28.37
CA GLY A 1174 -33.77 -51.68 29.70
C GLY A 1174 -32.38 -51.89 30.32
N THR A 1175 -31.44 -52.45 29.57
CA THR A 1175 -30.04 -52.70 29.98
C THR A 1175 -29.10 -52.66 28.76
N GLY A 1176 -28.14 -51.73 28.73
CA GLY A 1176 -27.11 -51.65 27.69
C GLY A 1176 -27.48 -50.77 26.49
N SER A 1177 -27.84 -51.38 25.38
CA SER A 1177 -28.26 -50.71 24.13
C SER A 1177 -29.45 -51.44 23.51
N ALA A 1178 -30.30 -50.69 22.80
CA ALA A 1178 -31.40 -51.26 22.02
C ALA A 1178 -31.44 -50.62 20.64
N THR A 1179 -31.79 -51.41 19.63
CA THR A 1179 -31.81 -50.95 18.23
C THR A 1179 -33.25 -50.80 17.76
N ALA A 1180 -33.61 -49.60 17.29
CA ALA A 1180 -34.90 -49.31 16.66
C ALA A 1180 -34.75 -49.26 15.13
N THR A 1181 -35.77 -49.72 14.40
CA THR A 1181 -35.78 -49.67 12.93
C THR A 1181 -36.69 -48.55 12.43
N ILE A 1182 -36.17 -47.70 11.56
CA ILE A 1182 -36.90 -46.62 10.87
C ILE A 1182 -37.00 -46.95 9.39
N GLN A 1183 -38.17 -46.74 8.80
CA GLN A 1183 -38.41 -47.00 7.38
C GLN A 1183 -38.45 -45.68 6.61
N SER A 1184 -37.99 -45.68 5.37
CA SER A 1184 -38.09 -44.51 4.51
C SER A 1184 -38.28 -44.89 3.05
N ARG A 1185 -38.88 -44.00 2.28
CA ARG A 1185 -39.14 -44.19 0.84
C ARG A 1185 -39.11 -42.86 0.11
N ALA A 1186 -38.84 -42.90 -1.17
CA ALA A 1186 -38.83 -41.74 -2.05
C ALA A 1186 -39.83 -41.91 -3.20
N ARG A 1187 -40.53 -40.83 -3.54
CA ARG A 1187 -41.46 -40.76 -4.67
C ARG A 1187 -40.83 -39.93 -5.79
N TYR A 1188 -40.88 -40.47 -7.00
CA TYR A 1188 -40.34 -39.85 -8.20
C TYR A 1188 -41.42 -39.71 -9.27
N CYS A 1189 -41.36 -38.62 -10.04
CA CYS A 1189 -42.18 -38.43 -11.23
C CYS A 1189 -41.55 -39.20 -12.40
N ARG A 1190 -42.34 -40.02 -13.11
CA ARG A 1190 -41.89 -40.80 -14.27
C ARG A 1190 -41.82 -39.97 -15.54
N ASN A 1191 -42.82 -39.11 -15.78
CA ASN A 1191 -42.89 -38.26 -16.95
C ASN A 1191 -43.36 -36.84 -16.57
N PRO A 1192 -42.53 -35.80 -16.73
CA PRO A 1192 -42.88 -34.42 -16.37
C PRO A 1192 -43.98 -33.81 -17.25
N ALA A 1193 -44.30 -34.43 -18.39
CA ALA A 1193 -45.34 -33.95 -19.31
C ALA A 1193 -46.76 -34.45 -18.96
N LEU A 1194 -46.89 -35.41 -18.04
CA LEU A 1194 -48.17 -35.95 -17.59
C LEU A 1194 -48.55 -35.37 -16.22
N PRO A 1195 -49.85 -35.26 -15.88
CA PRO A 1195 -50.29 -34.81 -14.56
C PRO A 1195 -49.77 -35.75 -13.45
N LEU A 1196 -49.63 -35.21 -12.24
CA LEU A 1196 -49.09 -35.91 -11.06
C LEU A 1196 -50.17 -36.83 -10.43
N GLU A 1197 -50.65 -37.78 -11.21
CA GLU A 1197 -51.57 -38.84 -10.76
C GLU A 1197 -50.79 -40.13 -10.46
N ASP A 1198 -51.37 -41.03 -9.65
CA ASP A 1198 -50.76 -42.31 -9.23
C ASP A 1198 -50.04 -43.12 -10.35
N PRO A 1199 -50.53 -43.23 -11.60
CA PRO A 1199 -49.80 -43.96 -12.65
C PRO A 1199 -48.47 -43.32 -13.08
N ASN A 1200 -48.30 -42.01 -12.84
CA ASN A 1200 -47.10 -41.24 -13.17
C ASN A 1200 -46.09 -41.16 -12.00
N VAL A 1201 -46.39 -41.79 -10.86
CA VAL A 1201 -45.54 -41.80 -9.68
C VAL A 1201 -44.82 -43.14 -9.54
N MET A 1202 -43.51 -43.10 -9.32
CA MET A 1202 -42.69 -44.26 -8.94
C MET A 1202 -42.32 -44.14 -7.47
N ILE A 1203 -42.60 -45.18 -6.69
CA ILE A 1203 -42.22 -45.26 -5.27
C ILE A 1203 -41.04 -46.22 -5.15
N VAL A 1204 -40.00 -45.79 -4.44
CA VAL A 1204 -38.79 -46.58 -4.17
C VAL A 1204 -38.57 -46.60 -2.67
N ASP A 1205 -38.59 -47.79 -2.09
CA ASP A 1205 -38.31 -47.98 -0.67
C ASP A 1205 -36.79 -48.03 -0.43
N ASN A 1206 -36.33 -47.30 0.58
CA ASN A 1206 -34.93 -47.33 0.99
C ASN A 1206 -34.69 -48.51 1.94
N SER A 1207 -33.43 -48.91 2.11
CA SER A 1207 -33.06 -49.90 3.10
C SER A 1207 -33.45 -49.45 4.51
N PRO A 1208 -33.98 -50.35 5.37
CA PRO A 1208 -34.35 -50.01 6.75
C PRO A 1208 -33.16 -49.43 7.52
N LEU A 1209 -33.39 -48.32 8.22
CA LEU A 1209 -32.39 -47.64 9.02
C LEU A 1209 -32.41 -48.19 10.45
N SER A 1210 -31.30 -48.76 10.90
CA SER A 1210 -31.13 -49.21 12.29
C SER A 1210 -30.53 -48.07 13.12
N VAL A 1211 -31.17 -47.72 14.24
CA VAL A 1211 -30.75 -46.67 15.17
C VAL A 1211 -30.46 -47.29 16.53
N ASP A 1212 -29.20 -47.23 16.94
CA ASP A 1212 -28.77 -47.73 18.25
C ASP A 1212 -29.00 -46.66 19.32
N VAL A 1213 -29.80 -47.01 20.33
CA VAL A 1213 -30.06 -46.18 21.51
C VAL A 1213 -29.24 -46.74 22.66
N ILE A 1214 -28.37 -45.90 23.23
CA ILE A 1214 -27.46 -46.25 24.32
C ILE A 1214 -27.79 -45.38 25.52
N MET A 1215 -27.92 -45.99 26.70
CA MET A 1215 -28.04 -45.26 27.95
C MET A 1215 -26.64 -45.05 28.54
N SER A 1216 -26.26 -43.79 28.83
CA SER A 1216 -24.92 -43.45 29.34
C SER A 1216 -24.74 -43.77 30.80
#